data_AF-A0A5N5P0H1-F1
#
_entry.id   AF-A0A5N5P0H1-F1
#
_cell.length_a   1.000
_cell.length_b   1.000
_cell.length_c   1.000
_cell.angle_alpha   90.00
_cell.angle_beta   90.00
_cell.angle_gamma   90.00
#
_symmetry.space_group_name_H-M   'P 1'
#
loop_
_entity.id
_entity.type
_entity.pdbx_description
1 polymer ?
#
loop_
_entity_poly.entity_id
_entity_poly.type
_entity_poly.pdbx_seq_one_letter_code
_entity_poly.pdbx_strand_id
1 'polypeptide(L)'
;MATKSSSNSVTIIHNAMIVTMDPESRVFKNGGIVIEQDKIKAIGQSSDILSQFSSLAHNLQIIDLHGHILLPGFINTHVHTSQQLGRGIADDVDLMTWLHHRIWPYESNMTEDDSYLSTLLCGIELIHSGVTCFAEAGGQYVSGMARAVEKLGLRACLTESIMDTGEGLPTSWATRTTDDCIQSQMELYEKHNNTADGRIRVWFGIRQIMNSTDRLLLETRNMAQELKTGIHMHIAEIPYENQFVKGNRKVEHGTVTHLEKINFLQNNLLSAHTVWVDDTEIGFLSRAGVKVSHCPASAMRMLGFAPIREMLESGICVSLGTDGAPSNNRMSIDSKVFTLYDNKKVRAWVVLETWSKCSLVLGIQMTANLCGNFLFAVDEMYLASLINKGREVYAKGTTDPTALPAETILKMGTINGAKTVLWDNEIGSLETGKKADITVVHPNSWSMVPIHDCISSLVYSMRTENVVSVMCNGEWIMKDKKILNVNEGEVLLAAKEASSNILKRAEANHIQRSQSRVKHRHRRDLKENVKKPNVGSLFSPRNTLSHVKSGSSTACHEVKFPSRNVLPSNVSSSSSSLFFSGSLRFASLATSSPKKSRVLSSVRASAEVSELQSKVTNKVYFDIGIGNPEGKLVGRIVIGLYGDDVPQTAENFRALCTGEKGFGFKNSAFHRVIKDFMIQGGDFDKGNGTGGKSIYGRTFKDENFKLSHIGPGVLSMANAGPNTNGSQFFICTVKLNGVELYTSQEGRRIGIFSGLSPSSANYAQIYATFIELDTLSLCLHVHGKWQTPWLDQRHVVFGQVLEGMDIVKLIESQQTDRGDRPTKRVVILESGELPMTEA
;
A
#
# COMPACT_ATOMS: atom_id res chain seq x y z
N MET A 1 38.44 13.16 17.55
CA MET A 1 38.99 13.38 16.20
C MET A 1 40.32 12.65 16.09
N ALA A 2 40.45 11.69 15.17
CA ALA A 2 41.75 11.21 14.71
C ALA A 2 41.98 11.87 13.35
N THR A 3 43.13 12.52 13.16
CA THR A 3 43.48 13.12 11.87
C THR A 3 43.76 12.02 10.85
N LYS A 4 42.85 11.79 9.89
CA LYS A 4 43.18 11.04 8.67
C LYS A 4 44.42 11.70 8.05
N SER A 5 45.53 10.99 7.99
CA SER A 5 46.74 11.48 7.34
C SER A 5 46.48 11.58 5.84
N SER A 6 46.67 12.77 5.26
CA SER A 6 46.43 13.04 3.84
C SER A 6 47.56 12.47 2.97
N SER A 7 47.67 11.15 2.90
CA SER A 7 48.38 10.48 1.80
C SER A 7 47.58 10.68 0.52
N ASN A 8 48.21 11.17 -0.55
CA ASN A 8 47.58 11.26 -1.86
C ASN A 8 47.41 9.86 -2.48
N SER A 9 46.36 9.16 -2.04
CA SER A 9 45.93 7.91 -2.66
C SER A 9 45.36 8.21 -4.05
N VAL A 10 45.86 7.48 -5.03
CA VAL A 10 45.36 7.47 -6.40
C VAL A 10 44.91 6.05 -6.71
N THR A 11 43.65 5.90 -7.12
CA THR A 11 43.08 4.62 -7.55
C THR A 11 42.87 4.64 -9.06
N ILE A 12 43.44 3.68 -9.78
CA ILE A 12 43.14 3.41 -11.18
C ILE A 12 42.23 2.18 -11.24
N ILE A 13 41.02 2.36 -11.76
CA ILE A 13 40.12 1.26 -12.13
C ILE A 13 40.22 1.09 -13.64
N HIS A 14 40.46 -0.12 -14.15
CA HIS A 14 40.66 -0.36 -15.58
C HIS A 14 40.03 -1.68 -16.05
N ASN A 15 40.05 -1.91 -17.38
CA ASN A 15 39.45 -3.05 -18.09
C ASN A 15 37.91 -3.19 -17.96
N ALA A 16 37.23 -2.27 -17.28
CA ALA A 16 35.77 -2.27 -17.18
C ALA A 16 35.10 -1.78 -18.47
N MET A 17 33.84 -2.19 -18.69
CA MET A 17 32.95 -1.48 -19.60
C MET A 17 32.38 -0.26 -18.88
N ILE A 18 32.84 0.95 -19.22
CA ILE A 18 32.43 2.17 -18.50
C ILE A 18 31.31 2.89 -19.26
N VAL A 19 30.12 2.97 -18.65
CA VAL A 19 28.98 3.77 -19.09
C VAL A 19 29.01 5.10 -18.34
N THR A 20 29.24 6.19 -19.06
CA THR A 20 29.55 7.50 -18.43
C THR A 20 28.35 8.27 -17.93
N MET A 21 27.22 8.21 -18.64
CA MET A 21 26.07 9.13 -18.51
C MET A 21 26.40 10.62 -18.67
N ASP A 22 27.52 10.93 -19.34
CA ASP A 22 27.93 12.29 -19.71
C ASP A 22 27.05 12.88 -20.84
N PRO A 23 27.19 14.17 -21.21
CA PRO A 23 26.38 14.79 -22.27
C PRO A 23 26.48 14.07 -23.62
N GLU A 24 27.65 13.52 -23.95
CA GLU A 24 27.88 12.72 -25.15
C GLU A 24 27.33 11.27 -25.03
N SER A 25 26.92 10.86 -23.84
CA SER A 25 26.46 9.50 -23.49
C SER A 25 27.47 8.40 -23.85
N ARG A 26 28.77 8.65 -23.62
CA ARG A 26 29.86 7.74 -24.01
C ARG A 26 29.83 6.39 -23.28
N VAL A 27 30.22 5.34 -24.01
CA VAL A 27 30.49 4.00 -23.45
C VAL A 27 31.86 3.51 -23.90
N PHE A 28 32.76 3.29 -22.95
CA PHE A 28 34.09 2.70 -23.19
C PHE A 28 34.02 1.18 -22.99
N LYS A 29 34.21 0.38 -24.06
CA LYS A 29 34.15 -1.10 -23.97
C LYS A 29 35.32 -1.73 -23.18
N ASN A 30 36.45 -1.03 -23.12
CA ASN A 30 37.65 -1.40 -22.36
C ASN A 30 38.21 -0.11 -21.73
N GLY A 31 37.44 0.46 -20.81
CA GLY A 31 37.71 1.77 -20.22
C GLY A 31 38.68 1.72 -19.03
N GLY A 32 39.19 2.90 -18.70
CA GLY A 32 39.87 3.18 -17.44
C GLY A 32 39.39 4.50 -16.84
N ILE A 33 39.47 4.60 -15.52
CA ILE A 33 39.16 5.81 -14.75
C ILE A 33 40.18 5.98 -13.62
N VAL A 34 40.64 7.20 -13.42
CA VAL A 34 41.58 7.59 -12.36
C VAL A 34 40.81 8.38 -11.32
N ILE A 35 40.94 7.99 -10.07
CA ILE A 35 40.32 8.63 -8.91
C ILE A 35 41.44 9.16 -8.02
N GLU A 36 41.39 10.45 -7.72
CA GLU A 36 42.34 11.17 -6.88
C GLU A 36 41.56 11.78 -5.71
N GLN A 37 41.88 11.35 -4.49
CA GLN A 37 41.08 11.67 -3.30
C GLN A 37 39.61 11.27 -3.52
N ASP A 38 38.68 12.24 -3.58
CA ASP A 38 37.24 11.97 -3.82
C ASP A 38 36.73 12.27 -5.23
N LYS A 39 37.63 12.59 -6.19
CA LYS A 39 37.27 13.03 -7.53
C LYS A 39 37.79 12.15 -8.66
N ILE A 40 37.01 12.12 -9.74
CA ILE A 40 37.41 11.58 -11.03
C ILE A 40 38.45 12.52 -11.64
N LYS A 41 39.69 12.07 -11.76
CA LYS A 41 40.84 12.84 -12.27
C LYS A 41 41.03 12.68 -13.79
N ALA A 42 40.69 11.51 -14.33
CA ALA A 42 40.69 11.21 -15.76
C ALA A 42 39.78 10.00 -16.07
N ILE A 43 39.28 9.92 -17.30
CA ILE A 43 38.49 8.80 -17.83
C ILE A 43 38.80 8.62 -19.32
N GLY A 44 38.89 7.38 -19.80
CA GLY A 44 39.28 7.08 -21.19
C GLY A 44 39.36 5.58 -21.47
N GLN A 45 40.15 5.18 -22.48
CA GLN A 45 40.46 3.77 -22.71
C GLN A 45 41.48 3.26 -21.66
N SER A 46 41.40 1.98 -21.31
CA SER A 46 42.26 1.31 -20.34
C SER A 46 43.75 1.46 -20.66
N SER A 47 44.14 1.29 -21.93
CA SER A 47 45.51 1.49 -22.44
C SER A 47 46.06 2.89 -22.17
N ASP A 48 45.23 3.89 -22.38
CA ASP A 48 45.63 5.29 -22.42
C ASP A 48 45.77 5.80 -20.98
N ILE A 49 44.83 5.41 -20.12
CA ILE A 49 44.86 5.66 -18.68
C ILE A 49 46.04 4.95 -18.02
N LEU A 50 46.30 3.67 -18.33
CA LEU A 50 47.45 2.96 -17.78
C LEU A 50 48.78 3.57 -18.24
N SER A 51 48.93 3.92 -19.52
CA SER A 51 50.18 4.51 -20.04
C SER A 51 50.46 5.92 -19.50
N GLN A 52 49.42 6.72 -19.23
CA GLN A 52 49.55 8.07 -18.70
C GLN A 52 49.73 8.12 -17.17
N PHE A 53 49.07 7.22 -16.41
CA PHE A 53 48.95 7.34 -14.95
C PHE A 53 49.66 6.25 -14.12
N SER A 54 50.10 5.13 -14.70
CA SER A 54 50.78 4.07 -13.91
C SER A 54 52.15 4.49 -13.34
N SER A 55 52.72 5.59 -13.83
CA SER A 55 54.01 6.15 -13.39
C SER A 55 53.88 7.21 -12.29
N LEU A 56 52.66 7.64 -11.92
CA LEU A 56 52.47 8.92 -11.21
C LEU A 56 52.48 8.88 -9.68
N ALA A 57 52.49 7.71 -9.01
CA ALA A 57 52.39 7.67 -7.55
C ALA A 57 53.14 6.52 -6.85
N HIS A 58 53.87 6.87 -5.79
CA HIS A 58 54.00 6.00 -4.63
C HIS A 58 52.63 5.96 -3.92
N ASN A 59 52.17 4.77 -3.50
CA ASN A 59 50.80 4.51 -3.01
C ASN A 59 49.69 4.54 -4.09
N LEU A 60 50.03 4.11 -5.31
CA LEU A 60 49.05 3.81 -6.37
C LEU A 60 48.29 2.51 -6.07
N GLN A 61 46.95 2.53 -6.14
CA GLN A 61 46.13 1.32 -6.17
C GLN A 61 45.63 1.08 -7.61
N ILE A 62 45.92 -0.08 -8.17
CA ILE A 62 45.38 -0.51 -9.48
C ILE A 62 44.34 -1.62 -9.24
N ILE A 63 43.18 -1.50 -9.89
CA ILE A 63 42.06 -2.42 -9.81
C ILE A 63 41.64 -2.83 -11.23
N ASP A 64 41.88 -4.09 -11.58
CA ASP A 64 41.35 -4.69 -12.80
C ASP A 64 39.89 -5.11 -12.57
N LEU A 65 38.97 -4.57 -13.38
CA LEU A 65 37.55 -4.91 -13.40
C LEU A 65 37.12 -5.50 -14.76
N HIS A 66 38.00 -6.25 -15.42
CA HIS A 66 37.69 -6.99 -16.64
C HIS A 66 36.35 -7.74 -16.54
N GLY A 67 35.51 -7.59 -17.57
CA GLY A 67 34.19 -8.23 -17.66
C GLY A 67 33.09 -7.60 -16.79
N HIS A 68 33.39 -6.56 -16.00
CA HIS A 68 32.40 -5.80 -15.24
C HIS A 68 31.93 -4.56 -16.00
N ILE A 69 30.78 -4.03 -15.62
CA ILE A 69 30.28 -2.71 -16.04
C ILE A 69 30.48 -1.72 -14.90
N LEU A 70 30.94 -0.52 -15.24
CA LEU A 70 31.12 0.62 -14.34
C LEU A 70 30.17 1.74 -14.77
N LEU A 71 29.47 2.34 -13.83
CA LEU A 71 28.53 3.44 -14.09
C LEU A 71 28.44 4.38 -12.86
N PRO A 72 27.82 5.57 -12.98
CA PRO A 72 27.54 6.42 -11.82
C PRO A 72 26.72 5.66 -10.77
N GLY A 73 26.91 6.01 -9.50
CA GLY A 73 26.00 5.59 -8.44
C GLY A 73 24.56 5.99 -8.75
N PHE A 74 23.60 5.09 -8.48
CA PHE A 74 22.19 5.41 -8.65
C PHE A 74 21.74 6.44 -7.61
N ILE A 75 20.74 7.24 -8.00
CA ILE A 75 20.23 8.33 -7.18
C ILE A 75 18.73 8.13 -6.98
N ASN A 76 18.36 7.70 -5.77
CA ASN A 76 16.97 7.48 -5.38
C ASN A 76 16.35 8.80 -4.90
N THR A 77 15.60 9.48 -5.77
CA THR A 77 15.16 10.86 -5.50
C THR A 77 13.94 10.96 -4.58
N HIS A 78 13.36 9.85 -4.11
CA HIS A 78 12.27 9.89 -3.15
C HIS A 78 12.16 8.58 -2.36
N VAL A 79 12.41 8.66 -1.04
CA VAL A 79 12.36 7.53 -0.10
C VAL A 79 11.96 7.98 1.31
N HIS A 80 11.13 7.18 1.98
CA HIS A 80 10.81 7.34 3.42
C HIS A 80 11.63 6.36 4.28
N THR A 81 12.82 6.79 4.71
CA THR A 81 13.77 5.97 5.47
C THR A 81 13.27 5.61 6.87
N SER A 82 12.47 6.47 7.51
CA SER A 82 11.79 6.15 8.79
C SER A 82 10.69 5.09 8.66
N GLN A 83 10.17 4.83 7.45
CA GLN A 83 9.11 3.83 7.26
C GLN A 83 9.64 2.40 7.00
N GLN A 84 10.96 2.22 6.89
CA GLN A 84 11.59 0.93 6.61
C GLN A 84 11.24 -0.17 7.64
N LEU A 85 11.15 0.16 8.93
CA LEU A 85 10.73 -0.82 9.96
C LEU A 85 9.21 -1.10 9.98
N GLY A 86 8.43 -0.37 9.18
CA GLY A 86 7.00 -0.54 8.96
C GLY A 86 6.65 -1.33 7.68
N ARG A 87 7.62 -2.01 7.06
CA ARG A 87 7.40 -2.83 5.86
C ARG A 87 6.24 -3.82 6.05
N GLY A 88 5.22 -3.73 5.20
CA GLY A 88 4.05 -4.61 5.22
C GLY A 88 2.95 -4.31 6.25
N ILE A 89 3.04 -3.22 7.04
CA ILE A 89 2.01 -2.92 8.06
C ILE A 89 0.74 -2.25 7.51
N ALA A 90 0.78 -1.80 6.24
CA ALA A 90 -0.23 -0.95 5.62
C ALA A 90 -0.72 -1.50 4.28
N ASP A 91 -0.64 -2.81 4.10
CA ASP A 91 -0.90 -3.47 2.83
C ASP A 91 -2.37 -3.47 2.41
N ASP A 92 -2.58 -3.29 1.10
CA ASP A 92 -3.84 -3.49 0.37
C ASP A 92 -5.00 -2.58 0.86
N VAL A 93 -4.67 -1.30 1.09
CA VAL A 93 -5.60 -0.22 1.49
C VAL A 93 -5.44 1.04 0.63
N ASP A 94 -6.43 1.94 0.64
CA ASP A 94 -6.34 3.26 0.01
C ASP A 94 -5.41 4.23 0.78
N LEU A 95 -4.89 5.28 0.14
CA LEU A 95 -3.93 6.21 0.78
C LEU A 95 -4.46 6.88 2.06
N MET A 96 -5.76 7.16 2.19
CA MET A 96 -6.29 7.80 3.41
C MET A 96 -6.33 6.80 4.57
N THR A 97 -6.70 5.55 4.32
CA THR A 97 -6.54 4.47 5.31
C THR A 97 -5.06 4.20 5.63
N TRP A 98 -4.20 4.19 4.61
CA TRP A 98 -2.76 3.96 4.73
C TRP A 98 -2.14 4.99 5.67
N LEU A 99 -2.37 6.29 5.44
CA LEU A 99 -1.92 7.37 6.31
C LEU A 99 -2.60 7.30 7.68
N HIS A 100 -3.92 7.49 7.77
CA HIS A 100 -4.61 7.78 9.03
C HIS A 100 -4.68 6.59 9.99
N HIS A 101 -4.73 5.36 9.47
CA HIS A 101 -4.96 4.15 10.26
C HIS A 101 -3.76 3.21 10.37
N ARG A 102 -2.68 3.42 9.59
CA ARG A 102 -1.49 2.56 9.62
C ARG A 102 -0.21 3.35 9.86
N ILE A 103 0.12 4.29 8.96
CA ILE A 103 1.43 4.92 8.93
C ILE A 103 1.56 6.07 9.92
N TRP A 104 0.58 6.97 10.05
CA TRP A 104 0.64 8.01 11.08
C TRP A 104 0.66 7.45 12.52
N PRO A 105 -0.12 6.40 12.89
CA PRO A 105 0.04 5.72 14.17
C PRO A 105 1.42 5.09 14.38
N TYR A 106 2.05 4.52 13.34
CA TYR A 106 3.41 3.98 13.41
C TYR A 106 4.45 5.10 13.57
N GLU A 107 4.47 6.09 12.66
CA GLU A 107 5.44 7.19 12.61
C GLU A 107 5.41 8.05 13.89
N SER A 108 4.21 8.39 14.40
CA SER A 108 4.05 9.16 15.65
C SER A 108 4.42 8.40 16.92
N ASN A 109 4.72 7.10 16.81
CA ASN A 109 5.20 6.27 17.91
C ASN A 109 6.68 5.86 17.75
N MET A 110 7.40 6.36 16.75
CA MET A 110 8.85 6.20 16.63
C MET A 110 9.61 7.11 17.62
N THR A 111 10.90 6.85 17.78
CA THR A 111 11.88 7.72 18.46
C THR A 111 13.06 8.02 17.52
N GLU A 112 13.98 8.90 17.93
CA GLU A 112 15.20 9.17 17.13
C GLU A 112 16.01 7.89 16.87
N ASP A 113 16.15 7.00 17.86
CA ASP A 113 16.91 5.76 17.70
C ASP A 113 16.17 4.71 16.84
N ASP A 114 14.83 4.67 16.87
CA ASP A 114 14.06 3.88 15.89
C ASP A 114 14.29 4.41 14.47
N SER A 115 14.31 5.73 14.29
CA SER A 115 14.58 6.35 12.98
C SER A 115 16.01 6.12 12.51
N TYR A 116 16.99 6.15 13.41
CA TYR A 116 18.38 5.78 13.14
C TYR A 116 18.48 4.32 12.68
N LEU A 117 17.86 3.36 13.38
CA LEU A 117 17.84 1.95 13.00
C LEU A 117 17.09 1.71 11.68
N SER A 118 15.99 2.41 11.46
CA SER A 118 15.20 2.38 10.22
C SER A 118 16.03 2.88 9.03
N THR A 119 16.72 4.01 9.20
CA THR A 119 17.59 4.59 8.17
C THR A 119 18.82 3.73 7.90
N LEU A 120 19.41 3.10 8.92
CA LEU A 120 20.49 2.12 8.74
C LEU A 120 20.04 0.91 7.91
N LEU A 121 18.88 0.32 8.23
CA LEU A 121 18.37 -0.82 7.47
C LEU A 121 17.98 -0.43 6.03
N CYS A 122 17.43 0.77 5.83
CA CYS A 122 17.11 1.30 4.50
C CYS A 122 18.40 1.51 3.69
N GLY A 123 19.41 2.11 4.30
CA GLY A 123 20.71 2.38 3.68
C GLY A 123 21.47 1.13 3.27
N ILE A 124 21.40 0.05 4.05
CA ILE A 124 21.95 -1.26 3.66
C ILE A 124 21.33 -1.74 2.34
N GLU A 125 20.00 -1.67 2.21
CA GLU A 125 19.25 -2.13 1.04
C GLU A 125 19.49 -1.23 -0.19
N LEU A 126 19.66 0.08 0.03
CA LEU A 126 20.06 1.06 -0.98
C LEU A 126 21.51 0.81 -1.47
N ILE A 127 22.46 0.59 -0.56
CA ILE A 127 23.86 0.29 -0.92
C ILE A 127 23.96 -0.98 -1.74
N HIS A 128 23.29 -2.06 -1.32
CA HIS A 128 23.24 -3.30 -2.10
C HIS A 128 22.72 -3.02 -3.52
N SER A 129 21.63 -2.26 -3.66
CA SER A 129 21.02 -1.95 -4.97
C SER A 129 21.80 -0.95 -5.85
N GLY A 130 22.98 -0.50 -5.43
CA GLY A 130 23.85 0.37 -6.24
C GLY A 130 23.55 1.87 -6.10
N VAL A 131 22.82 2.27 -5.06
CA VAL A 131 22.52 3.67 -4.76
C VAL A 131 23.66 4.30 -3.94
N THR A 132 24.14 5.47 -4.36
CA THR A 132 25.12 6.27 -3.58
C THR A 132 24.49 7.50 -2.94
N CYS A 133 23.41 8.02 -3.54
CA CYS A 133 22.71 9.22 -3.09
C CYS A 133 21.20 9.00 -3.00
N PHE A 134 20.54 9.55 -1.98
CA PHE A 134 19.08 9.57 -1.91
C PHE A 134 18.50 10.92 -1.46
N ALA A 135 17.20 11.13 -1.66
CA ALA A 135 16.46 12.24 -1.07
C ALA A 135 15.30 11.72 -0.20
N GLU A 136 15.31 12.15 1.05
CA GLU A 136 14.38 11.76 2.10
C GLU A 136 13.08 12.57 2.00
N ALA A 137 11.95 11.88 2.11
CA ALA A 137 10.60 12.41 1.86
C ALA A 137 9.85 12.87 3.12
N GLY A 138 10.53 12.94 4.27
CA GLY A 138 10.04 13.58 5.49
C GLY A 138 9.75 12.57 6.59
N GLY A 139 10.78 12.01 7.22
CA GLY A 139 10.64 11.43 8.56
C GLY A 139 10.59 12.50 9.66
N GLN A 140 10.37 12.10 10.90
CA GLN A 140 10.23 13.01 12.06
C GLN A 140 11.55 13.28 12.80
N TYR A 141 12.62 12.51 12.52
CA TYR A 141 13.85 12.51 13.32
C TYR A 141 15.11 12.60 12.45
N VAL A 142 15.29 13.75 11.78
CA VAL A 142 16.44 14.03 10.90
C VAL A 142 17.79 13.87 11.60
N SER A 143 17.89 14.14 12.91
CA SER A 143 19.13 13.89 13.68
C SER A 143 19.52 12.40 13.72
N GLY A 144 18.54 11.50 13.80
CA GLY A 144 18.76 10.05 13.71
C GLY A 144 19.12 9.61 12.30
N MET A 145 18.53 10.23 11.28
CA MET A 145 18.88 9.97 9.87
C MET A 145 20.31 10.40 9.56
N ALA A 146 20.73 11.61 9.96
CA ALA A 146 22.07 12.13 9.72
C ALA A 146 23.15 11.21 10.33
N ARG A 147 22.95 10.79 11.60
CA ARG A 147 23.77 9.77 12.28
C ARG A 147 23.88 8.45 11.48
N ALA A 148 22.81 8.04 10.81
CA ALA A 148 22.79 6.82 10.01
C ALA A 148 23.52 7.00 8.68
N VAL A 149 23.25 8.09 7.95
CA VAL A 149 23.89 8.42 6.66
C VAL A 149 25.40 8.58 6.82
N GLU A 150 25.85 9.31 7.84
CA GLU A 150 27.28 9.45 8.17
C GLU A 150 27.94 8.09 8.37
N LYS A 151 27.32 7.20 9.16
CA LYS A 151 27.82 5.84 9.44
C LYS A 151 27.75 4.91 8.22
N LEU A 152 26.80 5.08 7.32
CA LEU A 152 26.70 4.32 6.07
C LEU A 152 27.76 4.75 5.04
N GLY A 153 28.15 6.02 5.06
CA GLY A 153 29.00 6.64 4.04
C GLY A 153 28.25 7.08 2.77
N LEU A 154 26.91 7.01 2.79
CA LEU A 154 26.04 7.50 1.70
C LEU A 154 26.02 9.02 1.63
N ARG A 155 25.48 9.52 0.51
CA ARG A 155 25.08 10.91 0.28
C ARG A 155 23.56 11.05 0.44
N ALA A 156 23.08 12.15 1.01
CA ALA A 156 21.64 12.35 1.23
C ALA A 156 21.21 13.82 1.23
N CYS A 157 20.06 14.10 0.62
CA CYS A 157 19.23 15.25 0.99
C CYS A 157 18.22 14.78 2.05
N LEU A 158 18.30 15.29 3.27
CA LEU A 158 17.40 14.93 4.37
C LEU A 158 16.33 16.00 4.59
N THR A 159 15.10 15.60 4.91
CA THR A 159 13.99 16.51 5.22
C THR A 159 13.24 16.07 6.47
N GLU A 160 12.59 17.01 7.15
CA GLU A 160 11.59 16.74 8.19
C GLU A 160 10.20 16.85 7.56
N SER A 161 9.28 15.91 7.79
CA SER A 161 7.86 16.09 7.40
C SER A 161 7.16 17.06 8.34
N ILE A 162 7.18 18.35 8.01
CA ILE A 162 6.39 19.38 8.69
C ILE A 162 4.95 19.45 8.20
N MET A 163 4.04 19.74 9.13
CA MET A 163 2.59 19.83 8.95
C MET A 163 2.05 20.78 10.02
N ASP A 164 1.32 21.83 9.65
CA ASP A 164 0.72 22.81 10.58
C ASP A 164 -0.82 22.78 10.60
N THR A 165 -1.43 21.87 9.83
CA THR A 165 -2.89 21.68 9.78
C THR A 165 -3.27 20.30 9.24
N GLY A 166 -4.56 19.97 9.26
CA GLY A 166 -5.15 18.77 8.65
C GLY A 166 -5.97 17.91 9.61
N GLU A 167 -6.94 17.19 9.07
CA GLU A 167 -7.78 16.26 9.82
C GLU A 167 -7.01 14.95 10.13
N GLY A 168 -7.39 14.25 11.21
CA GLY A 168 -6.86 12.93 11.55
C GLY A 168 -5.44 12.88 12.14
N LEU A 169 -4.71 14.01 12.16
CA LEU A 169 -3.32 14.05 12.65
C LEU A 169 -3.16 13.51 14.09
N PRO A 170 -2.10 12.71 14.34
CA PRO A 170 -1.65 12.37 15.70
C PRO A 170 -1.47 13.62 16.58
N THR A 171 -1.85 13.51 17.86
CA THR A 171 -1.86 14.65 18.79
C THR A 171 -0.48 15.24 19.06
N SER A 172 0.60 14.47 18.86
CA SER A 172 1.99 14.94 18.90
C SER A 172 2.36 15.89 17.74
N TRP A 173 1.60 15.86 16.65
CA TRP A 173 1.83 16.67 15.45
C TRP A 173 0.78 17.79 15.32
N ALA A 174 -0.48 17.48 15.64
CA ALA A 174 -1.60 18.42 15.59
C ALA A 174 -1.49 19.64 16.54
N THR A 175 -0.47 19.69 17.39
CA THR A 175 -0.15 20.83 18.26
C THR A 175 0.93 21.76 17.69
N ARG A 176 1.59 21.43 16.57
CA ARG A 176 2.61 22.28 15.95
C ARG A 176 1.98 23.44 15.20
N THR A 177 2.49 24.63 15.43
CA THR A 177 2.17 25.84 14.65
C THR A 177 3.04 25.93 13.39
N THR A 178 2.72 26.86 12.50
CA THR A 178 3.59 27.26 11.38
C THR A 178 4.98 27.63 11.89
N ASP A 179 5.07 28.39 13.00
CA ASP A 179 6.32 28.87 13.58
C ASP A 179 7.18 27.70 14.13
N ASP A 180 6.57 26.71 14.79
CA ASP A 180 7.27 25.48 15.24
C ASP A 180 7.78 24.61 14.08
N CYS A 181 7.16 24.73 12.90
CA CYS A 181 7.59 24.02 11.70
C CYS A 181 8.75 24.73 10.99
N ILE A 182 8.68 26.07 10.89
CA ILE A 182 9.76 26.89 10.33
C ILE A 182 11.02 26.84 11.21
N GLN A 183 10.87 27.01 12.52
CA GLN A 183 11.98 26.95 13.48
C GLN A 183 12.70 25.60 13.47
N SER A 184 11.96 24.49 13.47
CA SER A 184 12.53 23.13 13.45
C SER A 184 13.36 22.86 12.20
N GLN A 185 12.88 23.29 11.03
CA GLN A 185 13.63 23.17 9.78
C GLN A 185 14.93 24.00 9.78
N MET A 186 14.90 25.21 10.36
CA MET A 186 16.10 26.03 10.56
C MET A 186 17.12 25.35 11.47
N GLU A 187 16.72 24.89 12.66
CA GLU A 187 17.60 24.22 13.61
C GLU A 187 18.23 22.95 13.03
N LEU A 188 17.45 22.17 12.26
CA LEU A 188 17.97 20.98 11.56
C LEU A 188 18.94 21.36 10.44
N TYR A 189 18.68 22.43 9.70
CA TYR A 189 19.58 22.93 8.66
C TYR A 189 20.92 23.41 9.24
N GLU A 190 20.90 24.27 10.26
CA GLU A 190 22.11 24.75 10.94
C GLU A 190 22.94 23.61 11.56
N LYS A 191 22.26 22.58 12.07
CA LYS A 191 22.90 21.44 12.76
C LYS A 191 23.52 20.40 11.83
N HIS A 192 22.91 20.14 10.66
CA HIS A 192 23.26 18.98 9.81
C HIS A 192 23.63 19.31 8.36
N ASN A 193 23.36 20.52 7.85
CA ASN A 193 23.66 20.83 6.45
C ASN A 193 25.18 20.89 6.17
N ASN A 194 25.61 20.30 5.06
CA ASN A 194 27.01 20.10 4.67
C ASN A 194 27.86 19.28 5.66
N THR A 195 27.25 18.53 6.58
CA THR A 195 27.96 17.58 7.47
C THR A 195 28.36 16.30 6.71
N ALA A 196 29.09 15.40 7.39
CA ALA A 196 29.66 14.18 6.82
C ALA A 196 30.46 14.46 5.53
N ASP A 197 31.45 15.35 5.62
CA ASP A 197 32.31 15.78 4.50
C ASP A 197 31.53 16.37 3.30
N GLY A 198 30.39 17.02 3.55
CA GLY A 198 29.50 17.53 2.51
C GLY A 198 28.58 16.49 1.86
N ARG A 199 28.51 15.26 2.40
CA ARG A 199 27.59 14.22 1.90
C ARG A 199 26.14 14.42 2.36
N ILE A 200 25.91 15.14 3.47
CA ILE A 200 24.56 15.44 3.97
C ILE A 200 24.17 16.87 3.62
N ARG A 201 23.04 17.03 2.94
CA ARG A 201 22.35 18.32 2.76
C ARG A 201 21.01 18.27 3.51
N VAL A 202 20.58 19.39 4.08
CA VAL A 202 19.24 19.52 4.66
C VAL A 202 18.36 20.34 3.73
N TRP A 203 17.25 19.73 3.32
CA TRP A 203 16.20 20.29 2.50
C TRP A 203 14.95 20.49 3.36
N PHE A 204 13.98 21.26 2.86
CA PHE A 204 12.73 21.51 3.57
C PHE A 204 11.61 20.58 3.07
N GLY A 205 10.87 19.96 4.00
CA GLY A 205 9.98 18.83 3.73
C GLY A 205 8.53 19.14 4.07
N ILE A 206 7.74 19.55 3.08
CA ILE A 206 6.31 19.76 3.26
C ILE A 206 5.61 18.45 2.92
N ARG A 207 4.85 17.84 3.84
CA ARG A 207 4.29 16.50 3.56
C ARG A 207 3.35 16.52 2.36
N GLN A 208 2.24 17.24 2.44
CA GLN A 208 1.25 17.33 1.36
C GLN A 208 0.37 18.56 1.54
N ILE A 209 -0.23 19.06 0.46
CA ILE A 209 -1.06 20.29 0.47
C ILE A 209 -2.25 20.24 1.44
N MET A 210 -2.75 19.03 1.74
CA MET A 210 -3.85 18.80 2.69
C MET A 210 -3.43 19.03 4.16
N ASN A 211 -2.12 19.07 4.44
CA ASN A 211 -1.54 19.25 5.77
C ASN A 211 -0.74 20.56 5.92
N SER A 212 -0.98 21.57 5.08
CA SER A 212 -0.22 22.83 5.11
C SER A 212 -1.09 24.07 4.89
N THR A 213 -0.89 25.10 5.71
CA THR A 213 -1.41 26.44 5.45
C THR A 213 -0.64 27.13 4.32
N ASP A 214 -1.27 28.11 3.64
CA ASP A 214 -0.56 28.90 2.63
C ASP A 214 0.59 29.72 3.25
N ARG A 215 0.49 30.04 4.55
CA ARG A 215 1.57 30.66 5.32
C ARG A 215 2.81 29.74 5.37
N LEU A 216 2.64 28.47 5.76
CA LEU A 216 3.72 27.50 5.84
C LEU A 216 4.42 27.29 4.50
N LEU A 217 3.65 27.19 3.42
CA LEU A 217 4.18 27.06 2.06
C LEU A 217 5.04 28.27 1.68
N LEU A 218 4.52 29.48 1.88
CA LEU A 218 5.19 30.71 1.46
C LEU A 218 6.44 31.02 2.32
N GLU A 219 6.38 30.79 3.63
CA GLU A 219 7.54 30.97 4.52
C GLU A 219 8.63 29.94 4.23
N THR A 220 8.26 28.66 4.04
CA THR A 220 9.21 27.60 3.66
C THR A 220 9.87 27.90 2.30
N ARG A 221 9.11 28.41 1.31
CA ARG A 221 9.66 28.82 0.01
C ARG A 221 10.69 29.93 0.15
N ASN A 222 10.35 31.01 0.86
CA ASN A 222 11.23 32.16 1.03
C ASN A 222 12.54 31.75 1.73
N MET A 223 12.43 30.94 2.78
CA MET A 223 13.54 30.38 3.55
C MET A 223 14.44 29.48 2.70
N ALA A 224 13.84 28.62 1.84
CA ALA A 224 14.58 27.78 0.91
C ALA A 224 15.37 28.59 -0.13
N GLN A 225 14.79 29.69 -0.63
CA GLN A 225 15.42 30.60 -1.59
C GLN A 225 16.59 31.37 -0.95
N GLU A 226 16.43 31.85 0.28
CA GLU A 226 17.49 32.57 1.01
C GLU A 226 18.70 31.66 1.30
N LEU A 227 18.45 30.47 1.83
CA LEU A 227 19.48 29.49 2.16
C LEU A 227 20.00 28.69 0.95
N LYS A 228 19.33 28.82 -0.21
CA LYS A 228 19.64 28.12 -1.47
C LYS A 228 19.59 26.59 -1.34
N THR A 229 18.64 26.10 -0.55
CA THR A 229 18.36 24.66 -0.41
C THR A 229 17.12 24.25 -1.20
N GLY A 230 16.89 22.94 -1.34
CA GLY A 230 15.73 22.41 -2.03
C GLY A 230 14.51 22.22 -1.12
N ILE A 231 13.36 22.01 -1.75
CA ILE A 231 12.09 21.67 -1.09
C ILE A 231 11.63 20.32 -1.63
N HIS A 232 11.18 19.42 -0.77
CA HIS A 232 10.58 18.13 -1.14
C HIS A 232 9.12 18.12 -0.71
N MET A 233 8.19 17.73 -1.60
CA MET A 233 6.76 17.72 -1.32
C MET A 233 5.99 16.71 -2.17
N HIS A 234 5.02 16.02 -1.57
CA HIS A 234 4.03 15.21 -2.30
C HIS A 234 2.96 16.13 -2.92
N ILE A 235 2.75 16.01 -4.23
CA ILE A 235 1.94 16.93 -5.03
C ILE A 235 1.11 16.13 -6.05
N ALA A 236 -0.20 16.35 -6.08
CA ALA A 236 -1.14 15.71 -7.00
C ALA A 236 -1.01 14.18 -7.01
N GLU A 237 -0.88 13.59 -5.82
CA GLU A 237 -0.62 12.17 -5.59
C GLU A 237 -1.87 11.32 -5.85
N ILE A 238 -3.06 11.81 -5.44
CA ILE A 238 -4.35 11.12 -5.61
C ILE A 238 -5.49 12.09 -6.05
N PRO A 239 -6.60 11.60 -6.64
CA PRO A 239 -7.70 12.47 -7.09
C PRO A 239 -8.36 13.28 -5.97
N TYR A 240 -8.41 12.72 -4.76
CA TYR A 240 -9.00 13.35 -3.59
C TYR A 240 -8.25 14.62 -3.16
N GLU A 241 -6.93 14.64 -3.31
CA GLU A 241 -6.08 15.81 -3.00
C GLU A 241 -6.50 17.01 -3.87
N ASN A 242 -6.61 16.80 -5.19
CA ASN A 242 -7.10 17.82 -6.11
C ASN A 242 -8.53 18.26 -5.78
N GLN A 243 -9.43 17.33 -5.46
CA GLN A 243 -10.82 17.65 -5.06
C GLN A 243 -10.86 18.51 -3.78
N PHE A 244 -10.05 18.17 -2.78
CA PHE A 244 -9.88 18.95 -1.55
C PHE A 244 -9.35 20.36 -1.84
N VAL A 245 -8.34 20.49 -2.70
CA VAL A 245 -7.76 21.79 -3.07
C VAL A 245 -8.77 22.66 -3.86
N LYS A 246 -9.50 22.09 -4.82
CA LYS A 246 -10.59 22.81 -5.52
C LYS A 246 -11.59 23.42 -4.54
N GLY A 247 -12.11 22.60 -3.61
CA GLY A 247 -13.12 23.01 -2.64
C GLY A 247 -12.62 24.06 -1.65
N ASN A 248 -11.42 23.86 -1.10
CA ASN A 248 -10.91 24.70 -0.01
C ASN A 248 -10.13 25.94 -0.48
N ARG A 249 -9.40 25.87 -1.60
CA ARG A 249 -8.56 26.96 -2.12
C ARG A 249 -9.18 27.75 -3.28
N LYS A 250 -10.31 27.28 -3.83
CA LYS A 250 -11.04 27.89 -4.96
C LYS A 250 -10.13 28.10 -6.18
N VAL A 251 -9.79 26.98 -6.82
CA VAL A 251 -8.95 26.88 -8.02
C VAL A 251 -9.58 25.95 -9.06
N GLU A 252 -9.18 26.10 -10.32
CA GLU A 252 -9.87 25.47 -11.46
C GLU A 252 -9.53 23.98 -11.62
N HIS A 253 -8.26 23.57 -11.58
CA HIS A 253 -7.86 22.16 -11.68
C HIS A 253 -7.55 21.51 -10.32
N GLY A 254 -6.35 21.70 -9.75
CA GLY A 254 -5.93 20.96 -8.55
C GLY A 254 -4.78 21.61 -7.78
N THR A 255 -3.93 20.77 -7.18
CA THR A 255 -2.80 21.20 -6.32
C THR A 255 -1.83 22.10 -7.07
N VAL A 256 -1.38 21.70 -8.25
CA VAL A 256 -0.37 22.45 -9.02
C VAL A 256 -0.93 23.82 -9.43
N THR A 257 -2.20 23.92 -9.79
CA THR A 257 -2.88 25.20 -10.06
C THR A 257 -2.87 26.14 -8.85
N HIS A 258 -3.08 25.61 -7.63
CA HIS A 258 -2.98 26.42 -6.42
C HIS A 258 -1.54 26.84 -6.11
N LEU A 259 -0.57 25.94 -6.28
CA LEU A 259 0.85 26.24 -6.06
C LEU A 259 1.38 27.28 -7.06
N GLU A 260 0.95 27.27 -8.33
CA GLU A 260 1.22 28.34 -9.31
C GLU A 260 0.58 29.66 -8.86
N LYS A 261 -0.70 29.65 -8.48
CA LYS A 261 -1.47 30.82 -8.03
C LYS A 261 -0.84 31.56 -6.84
N ILE A 262 -0.12 30.87 -5.96
CA ILE A 262 0.63 31.48 -4.83
C ILE A 262 2.14 31.67 -5.12
N ASN A 263 2.59 31.37 -6.34
CA ASN A 263 4.00 31.38 -6.77
C ASN A 263 4.91 30.45 -5.92
N PHE A 264 4.40 29.30 -5.49
CA PHE A 264 5.18 28.30 -4.74
C PHE A 264 6.01 27.38 -5.65
N LEU A 265 5.56 27.13 -6.88
CA LEU A 265 6.35 26.36 -7.85
C LEU A 265 7.66 27.12 -8.15
N GLN A 266 8.80 26.45 -7.95
CA GLN A 266 10.15 27.01 -8.08
C GLN A 266 11.13 25.95 -8.57
N ASN A 267 12.28 26.37 -9.10
CA ASN A 267 13.25 25.44 -9.70
C ASN A 267 14.01 24.55 -8.69
N ASN A 268 13.91 24.86 -7.39
CA ASN A 268 14.43 24.08 -6.27
C ASN A 268 13.37 23.16 -5.62
N LEU A 269 12.14 23.12 -6.15
CA LEU A 269 11.08 22.22 -5.71
C LEU A 269 11.22 20.85 -6.38
N LEU A 270 11.15 19.80 -5.56
CA LEU A 270 11.01 18.40 -5.94
C LEU A 270 9.60 17.92 -5.61
N SER A 271 8.84 17.69 -6.67
CA SER A 271 7.47 17.18 -6.70
C SER A 271 7.49 15.65 -6.72
N ALA A 272 7.09 15.01 -5.63
CA ALA A 272 6.98 13.55 -5.57
C ALA A 272 5.67 13.08 -6.22
N HIS A 273 5.72 11.89 -6.86
CA HIS A 273 4.62 11.19 -7.53
C HIS A 273 4.02 11.93 -8.74
N THR A 274 3.37 13.09 -8.52
CA THR A 274 2.82 13.98 -9.58
C THR A 274 1.91 13.22 -10.55
N VAL A 275 0.96 12.45 -10.02
CA VAL A 275 0.17 11.48 -10.79
C VAL A 275 -1.03 12.12 -11.48
N TRP A 276 -1.72 13.03 -10.80
CA TRP A 276 -3.01 13.59 -11.23
C TRP A 276 -2.89 15.06 -11.67
N VAL A 277 -2.14 15.29 -12.73
CA VAL A 277 -1.97 16.61 -13.38
C VAL A 277 -2.51 16.58 -14.81
N ASP A 278 -2.96 17.73 -15.31
CA ASP A 278 -3.32 17.92 -16.73
C ASP A 278 -2.18 18.63 -17.51
N ASP A 279 -2.35 18.79 -18.83
CA ASP A 279 -1.36 19.45 -19.70
C ASP A 279 -1.06 20.90 -19.28
N THR A 280 -2.03 21.57 -18.65
CA THR A 280 -1.88 22.95 -18.14
C THR A 280 -0.97 22.96 -16.92
N GLU A 281 -1.20 22.05 -15.97
CA GLU A 281 -0.40 21.87 -14.76
C GLU A 281 1.01 21.34 -15.08
N ILE A 282 1.17 20.46 -16.07
CA ILE A 282 2.49 20.09 -16.64
C ILE A 282 3.19 21.34 -17.19
N GLY A 283 2.47 22.19 -17.93
CA GLY A 283 2.98 23.47 -18.41
C GLY A 283 3.39 24.44 -17.28
N PHE A 284 2.76 24.37 -16.10
CA PHE A 284 3.13 25.19 -14.93
C PHE A 284 4.43 24.68 -14.30
N LEU A 285 4.52 23.36 -14.05
CA LEU A 285 5.71 22.69 -13.52
C LEU A 285 6.95 22.92 -14.40
N SER A 286 6.78 22.83 -15.73
CA SER A 286 7.83 23.09 -16.72
C SER A 286 8.35 24.53 -16.65
N ARG A 287 7.46 25.55 -16.72
CA ARG A 287 7.87 26.97 -16.68
C ARG A 287 8.57 27.34 -15.37
N ALA A 288 8.11 26.80 -14.24
CA ALA A 288 8.73 27.02 -12.94
C ALA A 288 10.04 26.23 -12.75
N GLY A 289 10.37 25.31 -13.68
CA GLY A 289 11.57 24.47 -13.63
C GLY A 289 11.54 23.40 -12.53
N VAL A 290 10.35 23.00 -12.08
CA VAL A 290 10.15 22.01 -11.01
C VAL A 290 10.72 20.65 -11.41
N LYS A 291 11.22 19.91 -10.43
CA LYS A 291 11.77 18.56 -10.61
C LYS A 291 10.73 17.52 -10.18
N VAL A 292 10.68 16.36 -10.84
CA VAL A 292 9.73 15.28 -10.49
C VAL A 292 10.46 14.00 -10.11
N SER A 293 10.01 13.37 -9.01
CA SER A 293 10.37 11.99 -8.68
C SER A 293 9.20 11.06 -9.00
N HIS A 294 9.38 10.22 -10.02
CA HIS A 294 8.44 9.17 -10.36
C HIS A 294 8.72 7.93 -9.50
N CYS A 295 7.71 7.45 -8.78
CA CYS A 295 7.79 6.25 -7.92
C CYS A 295 6.86 5.14 -8.44
N PRO A 296 7.24 4.42 -9.52
CA PRO A 296 6.32 3.59 -10.28
C PRO A 296 5.69 2.42 -9.49
N ALA A 297 6.42 1.75 -8.60
CA ALA A 297 5.87 0.64 -7.82
C ALA A 297 4.74 1.09 -6.87
N SER A 298 4.98 2.13 -6.07
CA SER A 298 3.96 2.77 -5.21
C SER A 298 2.79 3.31 -6.04
N ALA A 299 3.09 3.94 -7.19
CA ALA A 299 2.07 4.47 -8.08
C ALA A 299 1.10 3.38 -8.57
N MET A 300 1.61 2.22 -9.01
CA MET A 300 0.79 1.05 -9.36
C MET A 300 -0.02 0.51 -8.18
N ARG A 301 0.51 0.60 -6.96
CA ARG A 301 -0.10 -0.01 -5.80
C ARG A 301 -1.34 0.73 -5.31
N MET A 302 -1.31 2.06 -5.32
CA MET A 302 -2.29 2.87 -4.59
C MET A 302 -2.62 4.25 -5.17
N LEU A 303 -1.91 4.74 -6.21
CA LEU A 303 -1.99 6.15 -6.62
C LEU A 303 -2.51 6.37 -8.05
N GLY A 304 -2.00 5.63 -9.05
CA GLY A 304 -2.37 5.77 -10.46
C GLY A 304 -1.17 5.78 -11.42
N PHE A 305 -1.34 6.38 -12.60
CA PHE A 305 -0.34 6.37 -13.69
C PHE A 305 0.05 7.78 -14.16
N ALA A 306 1.16 8.30 -13.63
CA ALA A 306 1.65 9.65 -13.93
C ALA A 306 1.97 9.86 -15.43
N PRO A 307 1.76 11.07 -15.98
CA PRO A 307 2.04 11.43 -17.38
C PRO A 307 3.53 11.69 -17.65
N ILE A 308 4.39 10.70 -17.36
CA ILE A 308 5.86 10.87 -17.39
C ILE A 308 6.41 11.16 -18.78
N ARG A 309 5.79 10.62 -19.83
CA ARG A 309 6.16 10.92 -21.22
C ARG A 309 5.93 12.40 -21.51
N GLU A 310 4.73 12.88 -21.21
CA GLU A 310 4.28 14.25 -21.48
C GLU A 310 5.07 15.27 -20.65
N MET A 311 5.45 14.93 -19.41
CA MET A 311 6.39 15.72 -18.59
C MET A 311 7.76 15.86 -19.26
N LEU A 312 8.36 14.76 -19.72
CA LEU A 312 9.68 14.75 -20.36
C LEU A 312 9.65 15.46 -21.72
N GLU A 313 8.60 15.27 -22.51
CA GLU A 313 8.36 15.99 -23.77
C GLU A 313 8.13 17.49 -23.53
N SER A 314 7.59 17.88 -22.36
CA SER A 314 7.49 19.27 -21.88
C SER A 314 8.77 19.81 -21.21
N GLY A 315 9.88 19.06 -21.24
CA GLY A 315 11.19 19.48 -20.70
C GLY A 315 11.33 19.41 -19.17
N ILE A 316 10.36 18.82 -18.45
CA ILE A 316 10.48 18.61 -16.99
C ILE A 316 11.58 17.58 -16.72
N CYS A 317 12.44 17.88 -15.75
CA CYS A 317 13.45 16.93 -15.29
C CYS A 317 12.79 15.89 -14.37
N VAL A 318 12.45 14.73 -14.95
CA VAL A 318 11.94 13.57 -14.21
C VAL A 318 13.09 12.63 -13.84
N SER A 319 12.99 12.06 -12.64
CA SER A 319 13.90 11.09 -12.02
C SER A 319 13.12 9.93 -11.38
N LEU A 320 13.82 8.96 -10.79
CA LEU A 320 13.20 7.80 -10.11
C LEU A 320 13.35 7.85 -8.59
N GLY A 321 12.27 7.49 -7.90
CA GLY A 321 12.22 7.22 -6.47
C GLY A 321 11.58 5.87 -6.16
N THR A 322 11.71 5.41 -4.92
CA THR A 322 11.12 4.15 -4.44
C THR A 322 9.92 4.32 -3.52
N ASP A 323 9.70 5.54 -2.99
CA ASP A 323 8.75 5.78 -1.89
C ASP A 323 9.11 4.93 -0.65
N GLY A 324 8.18 4.67 0.26
CA GLY A 324 8.35 3.96 1.51
C GLY A 324 8.21 2.44 1.41
N ALA A 325 8.88 1.73 2.31
CA ALA A 325 8.73 0.29 2.49
C ALA A 325 7.30 -0.23 2.82
N PRO A 326 6.31 0.58 3.27
CA PRO A 326 4.91 0.14 3.39
C PRO A 326 4.02 0.44 2.17
N SER A 327 4.51 1.18 1.17
CA SER A 327 3.80 1.45 -0.09
C SER A 327 4.46 0.73 -1.29
N ASN A 328 5.74 0.36 -1.20
CA ASN A 328 6.47 -0.28 -2.29
C ASN A 328 6.22 -1.81 -2.46
N ASN A 329 6.68 -2.75 -1.62
CA ASN A 329 7.29 -2.69 -0.28
C ASN A 329 8.79 -3.04 -0.26
N ARG A 330 9.55 -2.69 -1.30
CA ARG A 330 10.95 -3.10 -1.48
C ARG A 330 11.85 -1.91 -1.76
N MET A 331 13.01 -1.89 -1.11
CA MET A 331 14.17 -1.19 -1.67
C MET A 331 15.04 -2.21 -2.46
N SER A 332 14.88 -3.52 -2.18
CA SER A 332 15.42 -4.64 -2.95
C SER A 332 14.61 -5.97 -2.88
N ILE A 333 14.90 -6.91 -3.79
CA ILE A 333 14.11 -8.12 -4.16
C ILE A 333 14.44 -9.40 -3.36
N ASP A 334 13.46 -10.30 -3.25
CA ASP A 334 13.58 -11.70 -3.72
C ASP A 334 12.22 -12.20 -4.28
N SER A 335 12.26 -13.15 -5.20
CA SER A 335 11.36 -13.40 -6.32
C SER A 335 9.94 -13.96 -6.05
N LYS A 336 9.02 -13.62 -6.99
CA LYS A 336 7.78 -14.30 -7.47
C LYS A 336 6.49 -13.47 -7.38
N VAL A 337 5.73 -13.41 -8.48
CA VAL A 337 4.23 -13.54 -8.57
C VAL A 337 3.76 -13.45 -10.05
N PHE A 338 2.54 -13.89 -10.34
CA PHE A 338 1.85 -13.87 -11.64
C PHE A 338 1.40 -12.47 -12.09
N THR A 339 1.22 -12.29 -13.41
CA THR A 339 0.42 -11.19 -13.99
C THR A 339 -1.07 -11.58 -14.05
N LEU A 340 -1.97 -10.66 -13.67
CA LEU A 340 -3.41 -10.75 -13.98
C LEU A 340 -3.74 -9.85 -15.18
N TYR A 341 -4.61 -10.33 -16.06
CA TYR A 341 -5.08 -9.62 -17.25
C TYR A 341 -6.56 -9.28 -17.05
N ASP A 342 -6.92 -8.00 -16.84
CA ASP A 342 -8.34 -7.62 -16.83
C ASP A 342 -8.91 -7.71 -18.25
N ASN A 343 -9.92 -8.55 -18.41
CA ASN A 343 -10.43 -8.98 -19.71
C ASN A 343 -11.84 -8.42 -19.96
N LYS A 344 -12.02 -7.10 -19.73
CA LYS A 344 -13.34 -6.43 -19.76
C LYS A 344 -13.38 -5.09 -20.50
N LYS A 345 -12.75 -4.97 -21.68
CA LYS A 345 -13.25 -4.17 -22.85
C LYS A 345 -12.33 -4.22 -24.09
N VAL A 346 -12.43 -5.29 -24.88
CA VAL A 346 -12.06 -5.24 -26.31
C VAL A 346 -13.21 -5.83 -27.13
N ARG A 347 -14.08 -4.97 -27.67
CA ARG A 347 -15.11 -5.37 -28.66
C ARG A 347 -14.53 -5.28 -30.07
N ALA A 348 -13.56 -6.14 -30.37
CA ALA A 348 -13.19 -6.42 -31.75
C ALA A 348 -14.25 -7.36 -32.37
N TRP A 349 -14.73 -7.04 -33.57
CA TRP A 349 -15.62 -7.93 -34.32
C TRP A 349 -14.81 -9.11 -34.88
N VAL A 350 -15.23 -10.33 -34.56
CA VAL A 350 -14.81 -11.54 -35.29
C VAL A 350 -16.06 -12.25 -35.76
N VAL A 351 -16.35 -12.12 -37.05
CA VAL A 351 -17.32 -12.97 -37.74
C VAL A 351 -16.68 -14.33 -37.94
N LEU A 352 -17.33 -15.38 -37.43
CA LEU A 352 -16.95 -16.76 -37.71
C LEU A 352 -17.47 -17.17 -39.09
N GLU A 353 -16.70 -16.90 -40.13
CA GLU A 353 -16.79 -17.65 -41.38
C GLU A 353 -15.46 -18.34 -41.69
N THR A 354 -15.56 -19.44 -42.42
CA THR A 354 -14.46 -20.36 -42.72
C THR A 354 -13.46 -19.74 -43.70
N TRP A 355 -12.24 -20.28 -43.73
CA TRP A 355 -11.74 -21.04 -44.88
C TRP A 355 -10.44 -21.76 -44.52
N SER A 356 -10.08 -22.79 -45.29
CA SER A 356 -8.82 -23.52 -45.15
C SER A 356 -7.97 -23.37 -46.41
N LYS A 357 -6.65 -23.48 -46.26
CA LYS A 357 -5.60 -23.46 -47.31
C LYS A 357 -5.37 -22.10 -47.98
N CYS A 358 -4.28 -21.44 -47.59
CA CYS A 358 -3.20 -21.06 -48.51
C CYS A 358 -1.91 -20.82 -47.72
N SER A 359 -0.76 -20.77 -48.41
CA SER A 359 0.56 -20.62 -47.79
C SER A 359 1.41 -19.59 -48.54
N LEU A 360 2.36 -18.96 -47.84
CA LEU A 360 3.10 -17.74 -48.24
C LEU A 360 2.14 -16.52 -48.28
N VAL A 361 2.49 -15.31 -47.86
CA VAL A 361 3.79 -14.58 -47.88
C VAL A 361 4.09 -13.92 -46.50
N LEU A 362 5.28 -13.34 -46.35
CA LEU A 362 5.86 -12.76 -45.13
C LEU A 362 4.94 -11.82 -44.33
N GLY A 363 4.96 -11.96 -43.00
CA GLY A 363 4.49 -10.99 -42.01
C GLY A 363 5.21 -11.22 -40.68
N ILE A 364 5.62 -10.15 -39.99
CA ILE A 364 6.46 -10.25 -38.78
C ILE A 364 5.61 -10.65 -37.56
N GLN A 365 5.89 -11.83 -37.00
CA GLN A 365 5.29 -12.30 -35.75
C GLN A 365 6.40 -12.56 -34.71
N MET A 366 6.88 -11.51 -34.03
CA MET A 366 7.79 -11.70 -32.90
C MET A 366 7.03 -12.34 -31.73
N THR A 367 7.44 -13.55 -31.34
CA THR A 367 6.89 -14.26 -30.19
C THR A 367 7.42 -13.66 -28.88
N ALA A 368 6.66 -12.76 -28.27
CA ALA A 368 6.91 -12.27 -26.92
C ALA A 368 6.57 -13.34 -25.86
N ASN A 369 7.44 -14.35 -25.76
CA ASN A 369 7.50 -15.29 -24.64
C ASN A 369 8.75 -14.98 -23.79
N LEU A 370 8.66 -15.24 -22.47
CA LEU A 370 9.68 -15.08 -21.40
C LEU A 370 9.63 -13.75 -20.61
N CYS A 371 10.14 -13.83 -19.36
CA CYS A 371 10.17 -12.80 -18.29
C CYS A 371 8.81 -12.38 -17.70
N GLY A 372 8.72 -11.85 -16.46
CA GLY A 372 9.71 -11.64 -15.40
C GLY A 372 9.16 -10.70 -14.29
N ASN A 373 9.52 -10.87 -13.00
CA ASN A 373 8.89 -10.19 -11.84
C ASN A 373 9.87 -10.18 -10.62
N PHE A 374 9.94 -9.28 -9.62
CA PHE A 374 9.40 -7.93 -9.27
C PHE A 374 9.89 -7.61 -7.81
N LEU A 375 10.42 -6.47 -7.34
CA LEU A 375 11.04 -5.27 -7.92
C LEU A 375 12.29 -4.84 -7.07
N PHE A 376 13.09 -3.87 -7.56
CA PHE A 376 14.27 -3.20 -6.98
C PHE A 376 14.24 -1.70 -7.33
N ALA A 377 15.16 -0.87 -6.82
CA ALA A 377 15.53 0.41 -7.50
C ALA A 377 16.00 0.20 -8.96
N VAL A 378 16.70 -0.92 -9.23
CA VAL A 378 17.03 -1.41 -10.58
C VAL A 378 15.78 -1.77 -11.38
N ASP A 379 14.68 -2.14 -10.74
CA ASP A 379 13.42 -2.48 -11.40
C ASP A 379 12.39 -1.34 -11.35
N GLU A 380 12.59 -0.25 -10.60
CA GLU A 380 11.87 1.00 -10.85
C GLU A 380 12.25 1.54 -12.22
N MET A 381 13.49 1.31 -12.69
CA MET A 381 13.88 1.54 -14.09
C MET A 381 13.07 0.64 -15.05
N TYR A 382 13.08 -0.68 -14.82
CA TYR A 382 12.31 -1.66 -15.61
C TYR A 382 10.82 -1.30 -15.66
N LEU A 383 10.23 -1.02 -14.50
CA LEU A 383 8.83 -0.77 -14.29
C LEU A 383 8.40 0.60 -14.83
N ALA A 384 9.17 1.66 -14.62
CA ALA A 384 8.94 2.95 -15.28
C ALA A 384 8.83 2.79 -16.80
N SER A 385 9.73 1.99 -17.40
CA SER A 385 9.70 1.72 -18.84
C SER A 385 8.44 0.96 -19.25
N LEU A 386 8.09 -0.13 -18.55
CA LEU A 386 6.95 -0.97 -18.94
C LEU A 386 5.58 -0.34 -18.61
N ILE A 387 5.42 0.31 -17.45
CA ILE A 387 4.19 1.03 -17.09
C ILE A 387 3.86 2.05 -18.17
N ASN A 388 4.82 2.89 -18.57
CA ASN A 388 4.52 3.99 -19.47
C ASN A 388 4.15 3.48 -20.87
N LYS A 389 4.79 2.41 -21.36
CA LYS A 389 4.36 1.71 -22.59
C LYS A 389 2.94 1.14 -22.49
N GLY A 390 2.54 0.64 -21.31
CA GLY A 390 1.16 0.21 -21.03
C GLY A 390 0.16 1.36 -20.90
N ARG A 391 0.57 2.48 -20.28
CA ARG A 391 -0.21 3.71 -20.15
C ARG A 391 -0.55 4.32 -21.51
N GLU A 392 0.38 4.28 -22.46
CA GLU A 392 0.13 4.71 -23.84
C GLU A 392 -1.02 3.91 -24.48
N VAL A 393 -1.09 2.59 -24.28
CA VAL A 393 -2.21 1.76 -24.75
C VAL A 393 -3.52 2.20 -24.12
N TYR A 394 -3.53 2.47 -22.81
CA TYR A 394 -4.73 2.92 -22.09
C TYR A 394 -5.20 4.31 -22.52
N ALA A 395 -4.27 5.25 -22.72
CA ALA A 395 -4.57 6.65 -23.04
C ALA A 395 -4.87 6.89 -24.53
N LYS A 396 -4.14 6.23 -25.43
CA LYS A 396 -4.17 6.48 -26.90
C LYS A 396 -4.80 5.33 -27.69
N GLY A 397 -5.11 4.21 -27.05
CA GLY A 397 -5.70 3.02 -27.69
C GLY A 397 -4.72 2.20 -28.53
N THR A 398 -3.43 2.55 -28.54
CA THR A 398 -2.39 1.96 -29.38
C THR A 398 -1.10 1.75 -28.59
N THR A 399 -0.36 0.68 -28.90
CA THR A 399 0.92 0.38 -28.25
C THR A 399 2.05 1.18 -28.88
N ASP A 400 2.71 2.04 -28.11
CA ASP A 400 4.02 2.59 -28.45
C ASP A 400 5.11 1.88 -27.63
N PRO A 401 5.85 0.90 -28.21
CA PRO A 401 6.95 0.24 -27.52
C PRO A 401 8.20 1.11 -27.38
N THR A 402 8.24 2.29 -28.02
CA THR A 402 9.36 3.24 -27.97
C THR A 402 9.22 4.27 -26.84
N ALA A 403 8.05 4.37 -26.20
CA ALA A 403 7.84 5.23 -25.04
C ALA A 403 8.79 4.86 -23.88
N LEU A 404 9.52 5.84 -23.34
CA LEU A 404 10.58 5.68 -22.33
C LEU A 404 11.60 4.56 -22.66
N PRO A 405 12.52 4.81 -23.61
CA PRO A 405 13.61 3.89 -23.94
C PRO A 405 14.66 3.82 -22.82
N ALA A 406 15.54 2.82 -22.89
CA ALA A 406 16.45 2.48 -21.79
C ALA A 406 17.43 3.61 -21.44
N GLU A 407 17.87 4.39 -22.44
CA GLU A 407 18.74 5.54 -22.30
C GLU A 407 18.09 6.66 -21.48
N THR A 408 16.79 6.90 -21.70
CA THR A 408 16.00 7.87 -20.92
C THR A 408 15.84 7.39 -19.48
N ILE A 409 15.50 6.12 -19.30
CA ILE A 409 15.33 5.50 -17.98
C ILE A 409 16.62 5.49 -17.17
N LEU A 410 17.76 5.12 -17.77
CA LEU A 410 19.05 5.13 -17.10
C LEU A 410 19.48 6.56 -16.74
N LYS A 411 19.12 7.56 -17.56
CA LYS A 411 19.27 8.99 -17.21
C LYS A 411 18.39 9.39 -16.03
N MET A 412 17.14 8.92 -15.95
CA MET A 412 16.23 9.13 -14.80
C MET A 412 16.80 8.59 -13.48
N GLY A 413 17.48 7.45 -13.49
CA GLY A 413 18.15 6.86 -12.32
C GLY A 413 19.55 7.41 -11.99
N THR A 414 20.14 8.26 -12.85
CA THR A 414 21.50 8.80 -12.69
C THR A 414 21.54 10.33 -12.84
N ILE A 415 21.88 10.87 -14.02
CA ILE A 415 22.14 12.31 -14.22
C ILE A 415 20.90 13.20 -14.04
N ASN A 416 19.70 12.73 -14.36
CA ASN A 416 18.47 13.46 -14.01
C ASN A 416 18.15 13.34 -12.52
N GLY A 417 18.49 12.21 -11.89
CA GLY A 417 18.44 12.07 -10.43
C GLY A 417 19.28 13.16 -9.75
N ALA A 418 20.53 13.34 -10.21
CA ALA A 418 21.42 14.39 -9.72
C ALA A 418 20.86 15.81 -9.95
N LYS A 419 20.29 16.10 -11.12
CA LYS A 419 19.63 17.39 -11.42
C LYS A 419 18.41 17.64 -10.54
N THR A 420 17.70 16.56 -10.19
CA THR A 420 16.53 16.61 -9.32
C THR A 420 16.93 16.92 -7.88
N VAL A 421 18.05 16.39 -7.39
CA VAL A 421 18.60 16.70 -6.06
C VAL A 421 19.64 17.85 -6.04
N LEU A 422 19.66 18.67 -7.10
CA LEU A 422 20.51 19.87 -7.25
C LEU A 422 22.02 19.60 -7.05
N TRP A 423 22.49 18.48 -7.58
CA TRP A 423 23.82 17.90 -7.32
C TRP A 423 24.55 17.47 -8.61
N ASP A 424 24.00 17.76 -9.79
CA ASP A 424 24.51 17.40 -11.12
C ASP A 424 25.83 18.04 -11.53
N ASN A 425 26.28 19.06 -10.79
CA ASN A 425 27.64 19.59 -10.89
C ASN A 425 28.68 18.70 -10.18
N GLU A 426 28.26 17.79 -9.29
CA GLU A 426 29.15 16.93 -8.50
C GLU A 426 29.00 15.44 -8.81
N ILE A 427 27.81 14.95 -9.18
CA ILE A 427 27.50 13.51 -9.34
C ILE A 427 26.58 13.24 -10.55
N GLY A 428 26.13 11.99 -10.71
CA GLY A 428 25.16 11.54 -11.72
C GLY A 428 25.78 11.13 -13.06
N SER A 429 27.06 11.40 -13.27
CA SER A 429 27.83 11.06 -14.48
C SER A 429 29.31 10.94 -14.16
N LEU A 430 30.04 10.10 -14.91
CA LEU A 430 31.47 9.85 -14.74
C LEU A 430 32.29 10.84 -15.58
N GLU A 431 32.39 12.09 -15.11
CA GLU A 431 33.11 13.18 -15.79
C GLU A 431 34.30 13.67 -14.95
N THR A 432 35.38 14.11 -15.60
CA THR A 432 36.56 14.69 -14.93
C THR A 432 36.16 15.89 -14.06
N GLY A 433 36.55 15.86 -12.78
CA GLY A 433 36.26 16.89 -11.78
C GLY A 433 35.04 16.61 -10.89
N LYS A 434 34.16 15.68 -11.29
CA LYS A 434 33.04 15.17 -10.48
C LYS A 434 33.52 14.21 -9.38
N LYS A 435 32.68 14.01 -8.38
CA LYS A 435 32.91 13.06 -7.28
C LYS A 435 32.89 11.63 -7.79
N ALA A 436 33.72 10.77 -7.21
CA ALA A 436 33.69 9.34 -7.46
C ALA A 436 32.54 8.68 -6.65
N ASP A 437 31.32 8.88 -7.13
CA ASP A 437 30.10 8.17 -6.74
C ASP A 437 29.80 7.13 -7.84
N ILE A 438 30.15 5.85 -7.61
CA ILE A 438 30.31 4.82 -8.65
C ILE A 438 29.70 3.48 -8.21
N THR A 439 29.01 2.81 -9.14
CA THR A 439 28.51 1.45 -8.97
C THR A 439 29.23 0.48 -9.92
N VAL A 440 29.60 -0.70 -9.40
CA VAL A 440 30.22 -1.80 -10.14
C VAL A 440 29.21 -2.95 -10.28
N VAL A 441 28.97 -3.36 -11.52
CA VAL A 441 28.05 -4.44 -11.88
C VAL A 441 28.83 -5.60 -12.49
N HIS A 442 28.63 -6.80 -11.98
CA HIS A 442 29.10 -8.06 -12.55
C HIS A 442 27.97 -8.69 -13.41
N PRO A 443 28.03 -8.56 -14.75
CA PRO A 443 26.96 -8.98 -15.63
C PRO A 443 26.90 -10.49 -15.87
N ASN A 444 27.96 -11.25 -15.58
CA ASN A 444 28.04 -12.67 -15.93
C ASN A 444 27.11 -13.52 -15.05
N SER A 445 25.86 -13.59 -15.49
CA SER A 445 24.69 -14.15 -14.81
C SER A 445 23.66 -14.58 -15.86
N TRP A 446 22.84 -15.59 -15.53
CA TRP A 446 21.84 -16.14 -16.44
C TRP A 446 20.70 -15.17 -16.80
N SER A 447 20.58 -14.04 -16.10
CA SER A 447 19.58 -13.00 -16.37
C SER A 447 20.07 -11.88 -17.29
N MET A 448 21.38 -11.63 -17.39
CA MET A 448 21.96 -10.55 -18.20
C MET A 448 22.75 -11.03 -19.43
N VAL A 449 23.14 -12.30 -19.51
CA VAL A 449 23.93 -12.84 -20.63
C VAL A 449 22.99 -13.43 -21.70
N PRO A 450 23.14 -13.10 -23.00
CA PRO A 450 24.18 -12.26 -23.62
C PRO A 450 23.87 -10.76 -23.59
N ILE A 451 24.91 -9.94 -23.35
CA ILE A 451 24.84 -8.48 -23.55
C ILE A 451 25.10 -8.17 -25.03
N HIS A 452 24.10 -7.65 -25.72
CA HIS A 452 24.23 -7.03 -27.05
C HIS A 452 24.33 -5.51 -26.94
N ASP A 453 23.50 -4.92 -26.08
CA ASP A 453 23.51 -3.51 -25.69
C ASP A 453 23.55 -3.44 -24.15
N CYS A 454 24.55 -2.74 -23.63
CA CYS A 454 24.75 -2.58 -22.20
C CYS A 454 23.67 -1.71 -21.52
N ILE A 455 23.14 -0.68 -22.16
CA ILE A 455 22.15 0.22 -21.54
C ILE A 455 20.79 -0.48 -21.48
N SER A 456 20.39 -1.12 -22.58
CA SER A 456 19.25 -2.04 -22.60
C SER A 456 19.38 -3.15 -21.54
N SER A 457 20.56 -3.77 -21.39
CA SER A 457 20.79 -4.80 -20.36
C SER A 457 20.71 -4.25 -18.92
N LEU A 458 21.23 -3.04 -18.67
CA LEU A 458 21.17 -2.38 -17.36
C LEU A 458 19.73 -2.03 -16.94
N VAL A 459 18.80 -1.82 -17.87
CA VAL A 459 17.40 -1.43 -17.60
C VAL A 459 16.42 -2.60 -17.67
N TYR A 460 16.64 -3.59 -18.54
CA TYR A 460 15.68 -4.68 -18.79
C TYR A 460 16.13 -6.06 -18.29
N SER A 461 17.34 -6.20 -17.73
CA SER A 461 17.94 -7.52 -17.45
C SER A 461 18.80 -7.60 -16.20
N MET A 462 19.34 -6.46 -15.73
CA MET A 462 20.08 -6.37 -14.48
C MET A 462 19.19 -6.61 -13.27
N ARG A 463 19.81 -7.09 -12.19
CA ARG A 463 19.26 -7.20 -10.84
C ARG A 463 20.29 -6.66 -9.85
N THR A 464 19.89 -6.34 -8.61
CA THR A 464 20.87 -6.03 -7.56
C THR A 464 21.84 -7.18 -7.26
N GLU A 465 21.48 -8.44 -7.55
CA GLU A 465 22.44 -9.55 -7.46
C GLU A 465 23.62 -9.42 -8.45
N ASN A 466 23.54 -8.51 -9.42
CA ASN A 466 24.66 -8.14 -10.29
C ASN A 466 25.51 -7.00 -9.70
N VAL A 467 25.00 -6.16 -8.80
CA VAL A 467 25.82 -5.17 -8.10
C VAL A 467 26.80 -5.89 -7.19
N VAL A 468 28.08 -5.53 -7.26
CA VAL A 468 29.16 -6.18 -6.49
C VAL A 468 29.94 -5.22 -5.61
N SER A 469 30.14 -3.98 -6.04
CA SER A 469 30.86 -2.96 -5.27
C SER A 469 30.27 -1.59 -5.52
N VAL A 470 30.26 -0.73 -4.50
CA VAL A 470 29.73 0.64 -4.56
C VAL A 470 30.69 1.56 -3.83
N MET A 471 31.00 2.69 -4.47
CA MET A 471 31.85 3.75 -3.97
C MET A 471 31.02 5.03 -3.86
N CYS A 472 31.16 5.76 -2.75
CA CYS A 472 30.58 7.08 -2.59
C CYS A 472 31.67 8.05 -2.16
N ASN A 473 31.78 9.19 -2.83
CA ASN A 473 32.77 10.22 -2.51
C ASN A 473 34.22 9.66 -2.43
N GLY A 474 34.61 8.80 -3.38
CA GLY A 474 35.94 8.18 -3.46
C GLY A 474 36.18 6.96 -2.55
N GLU A 475 35.35 6.75 -1.54
CA GLU A 475 35.51 5.68 -0.55
C GLU A 475 34.60 4.49 -0.91
N TRP A 476 35.14 3.26 -0.87
CA TRP A 476 34.34 2.04 -1.06
C TRP A 476 33.42 1.85 0.15
N ILE A 477 32.10 1.95 -0.05
CA ILE A 477 31.11 1.71 1.02
C ILE A 477 30.60 0.26 1.00
N MET A 478 30.61 -0.38 -0.17
CA MET A 478 30.48 -1.82 -0.34
C MET A 478 31.56 -2.32 -1.30
N LYS A 479 32.14 -3.48 -0.98
CA LYS A 479 33.04 -4.20 -1.88
C LYS A 479 32.79 -5.70 -1.82
N ASP A 480 32.79 -6.35 -2.98
CA ASP A 480 32.63 -7.81 -3.12
C ASP A 480 31.36 -8.33 -2.39
N LYS A 481 30.26 -7.57 -2.54
CA LYS A 481 28.94 -7.71 -1.88
C LYS A 481 28.92 -7.60 -0.34
N LYS A 482 29.97 -7.06 0.26
CA LYS A 482 30.04 -6.80 1.71
C LYS A 482 30.06 -5.30 1.97
N ILE A 483 29.12 -4.81 2.78
CA ILE A 483 29.15 -3.41 3.23
C ILE A 483 30.28 -3.25 4.27
N LEU A 484 31.07 -2.19 4.13
CA LEU A 484 32.31 -2.02 4.90
C LEU A 484 32.11 -1.21 6.19
N ASN A 485 31.10 -0.33 6.23
CA ASN A 485 30.93 0.67 7.29
C ASN A 485 29.96 0.24 8.42
N VAL A 486 29.19 -0.84 8.23
CA VAL A 486 28.21 -1.36 9.20
C VAL A 486 28.24 -2.89 9.29
N ASN A 487 27.93 -3.44 10.47
CA ASN A 487 27.63 -4.87 10.59
C ASN A 487 26.15 -5.10 10.26
N GLU A 488 25.90 -5.61 9.05
CA GLU A 488 24.55 -5.88 8.54
C GLU A 488 23.76 -6.84 9.46
N GLY A 489 24.42 -7.82 10.08
CA GLY A 489 23.80 -8.77 11.00
C GLY A 489 23.32 -8.14 12.31
N GLU A 490 24.07 -7.18 12.86
CA GLU A 490 23.66 -6.42 14.05
C GLU A 490 22.46 -5.52 13.75
N VAL A 491 22.49 -4.81 12.61
CA VAL A 491 21.38 -3.94 12.19
C VAL A 491 20.11 -4.75 11.93
N LEU A 492 20.21 -5.92 11.27
CA LEU A 492 19.09 -6.82 11.01
C LEU A 492 18.48 -7.42 12.29
N LEU A 493 19.23 -7.53 13.39
CA LEU A 493 18.71 -7.95 14.69
C LEU A 493 18.02 -6.79 15.41
N ALA A 494 18.70 -5.64 15.54
CA ALA A 494 18.17 -4.44 16.19
C ALA A 494 16.89 -3.92 15.50
N ALA A 495 16.82 -3.97 14.17
CA ALA A 495 15.65 -3.58 13.39
C ALA A 495 14.39 -4.41 13.71
N LYS A 496 14.54 -5.73 13.94
CA LYS A 496 13.42 -6.62 14.28
C LYS A 496 12.85 -6.31 15.65
N GLU A 497 13.72 -6.00 16.61
CA GLU A 497 13.31 -5.57 17.95
C GLU A 497 12.65 -4.19 17.91
N ALA A 498 13.24 -3.21 17.21
CA ALA A 498 12.69 -1.87 17.05
C ALA A 498 11.30 -1.90 16.39
N SER A 499 11.13 -2.59 15.26
CA SER A 499 9.83 -2.78 14.59
C SER A 499 8.76 -3.33 15.54
N SER A 500 9.10 -4.39 16.29
CA SER A 500 8.20 -4.97 17.31
C SER A 500 7.86 -3.99 18.43
N ASN A 501 8.78 -3.11 18.81
CA ASN A 501 8.60 -2.14 19.89
C ASN A 501 7.82 -0.89 19.45
N ILE A 502 7.98 -0.41 18.20
CA ILE A 502 7.15 0.66 17.63
C ILE A 502 5.68 0.23 17.61
N LEU A 503 5.39 -0.98 17.10
CA LEU A 503 4.03 -1.50 17.02
C LEU A 503 3.36 -1.61 18.39
N LYS A 504 4.06 -2.14 19.42
CA LYS A 504 3.55 -2.18 20.80
C LYS A 504 3.19 -0.79 21.35
N ARG A 505 3.96 0.25 21.02
CA ARG A 505 3.69 1.64 21.45
C ARG A 505 2.45 2.21 20.75
N ALA A 506 2.33 2.00 19.44
CA ALA A 506 1.13 2.38 18.68
C ALA A 506 -0.14 1.68 19.22
N GLU A 507 -0.10 0.35 19.40
CA GLU A 507 -1.20 -0.43 19.97
C GLU A 507 -1.57 0.04 21.39
N ALA A 508 -0.58 0.25 22.27
CA ALA A 508 -0.82 0.73 23.64
C ALA A 508 -1.51 2.10 23.67
N ASN A 509 -1.16 3.00 22.75
CA ASN A 509 -1.77 4.33 22.64
C ASN A 509 -3.20 4.28 22.04
N HIS A 510 -3.50 3.31 21.16
CA HIS A 510 -4.89 3.00 20.80
C HIS A 510 -5.70 2.45 21.99
N ILE A 511 -5.10 1.59 22.83
CA ILE A 511 -5.75 1.04 24.04
C ILE A 511 -6.01 2.12 25.09
N GLN A 512 -5.10 3.08 25.32
CA GLN A 512 -5.35 4.16 26.28
C GLN A 512 -6.54 5.05 25.88
N ARG A 513 -6.79 5.24 24.58
CA ARG A 513 -7.95 6.02 24.09
C ARG A 513 -9.30 5.33 24.29
N SER A 514 -9.36 4.01 24.49
CA SER A 514 -10.63 3.32 24.83
C SER A 514 -10.93 3.36 26.34
N GLN A 515 -9.91 3.38 27.21
CA GLN A 515 -10.10 3.31 28.67
C GLN A 515 -10.45 4.65 29.32
N SER A 516 -10.27 5.78 28.63
CA SER A 516 -10.58 7.12 29.16
C SER A 516 -12.07 7.44 29.26
N ARG A 517 -12.97 6.65 28.64
CA ARG A 517 -14.43 6.81 28.74
C ARG A 517 -15.14 5.82 29.68
N VAL A 518 -14.44 4.88 30.32
CA VAL A 518 -15.06 3.87 31.22
C VAL A 518 -14.45 3.90 32.62
N LYS A 519 -14.54 5.05 33.31
CA LYS A 519 -14.17 5.21 34.72
C LYS A 519 -15.22 5.88 35.62
N HIS A 520 -16.51 5.70 35.30
CA HIS A 520 -17.57 5.77 36.31
C HIS A 520 -18.60 4.65 36.13
N ARG A 521 -19.19 4.19 37.25
CA ARG A 521 -20.16 3.09 37.36
C ARG A 521 -19.66 1.71 36.89
N HIS A 522 -18.93 0.99 37.75
CA HIS A 522 -19.48 -0.23 38.37
C HIS A 522 -18.63 -0.78 39.53
N ARG A 523 -19.30 -1.01 40.67
CA ARG A 523 -19.00 -1.89 41.84
C ARG A 523 -18.93 -1.20 43.21
N ARG A 524 -20.10 -1.10 43.84
CA ARG A 524 -20.34 -1.75 45.14
C ARG A 524 -21.83 -1.78 45.47
N ASP A 525 -22.40 -2.97 45.45
CA ASP A 525 -23.58 -3.36 46.23
C ASP A 525 -23.56 -4.89 46.41
N LEU A 526 -24.34 -5.39 47.37
CA LEU A 526 -24.50 -6.81 47.72
C LEU A 526 -23.23 -7.56 48.17
N LYS A 527 -22.72 -7.18 49.35
CA LYS A 527 -22.68 -8.12 50.49
C LYS A 527 -23.10 -7.38 51.77
N GLU A 528 -24.04 -7.96 52.49
CA GLU A 528 -24.58 -7.39 53.73
C GLU A 528 -23.72 -7.69 54.97
N ASN A 529 -23.93 -6.87 56.01
CA ASN A 529 -23.84 -7.19 57.44
C ASN A 529 -22.58 -7.91 57.98
N VAL A 530 -21.75 -7.16 58.73
CA VAL A 530 -21.71 -7.26 60.21
C VAL A 530 -21.00 -6.05 60.85
N LYS A 531 -21.67 -5.43 61.83
CA LYS A 531 -21.25 -4.55 62.96
C LYS A 531 -20.10 -3.50 62.81
N LYS A 532 -20.46 -2.26 63.19
CA LYS A 532 -19.63 -1.10 63.65
C LYS A 532 -18.81 -1.41 64.94
N PRO A 533 -17.85 -0.56 65.42
CA PRO A 533 -17.75 0.91 65.24
C PRO A 533 -16.34 1.55 65.01
N ASN A 534 -16.37 2.88 64.74
CA ASN A 534 -15.47 4.05 65.00
C ASN A 534 -14.01 3.83 65.51
N VAL A 535 -13.01 4.73 65.33
CA VAL A 535 -12.92 6.22 65.52
C VAL A 535 -11.72 6.83 64.75
N GLY A 536 -11.74 8.14 64.41
CA GLY A 536 -10.56 8.96 64.01
C GLY A 536 -10.33 9.10 62.49
N SER A 537 -9.98 10.22 61.83
CA SER A 537 -9.42 11.57 62.14
C SER A 537 -8.00 11.57 62.74
N LEU A 538 -7.04 12.45 62.36
CA LEU A 538 -7.07 13.76 61.66
C LEU A 538 -5.95 13.96 60.59
N PHE A 539 -6.19 14.90 59.65
CA PHE A 539 -5.26 15.89 59.02
C PHE A 539 -3.91 15.50 58.37
N SER A 540 -3.84 15.68 57.05
CA SER A 540 -3.20 16.79 56.30
C SER A 540 -1.79 17.36 56.65
N PRO A 541 -1.06 17.95 55.67
CA PRO A 541 0.42 17.83 55.59
C PRO A 541 1.19 19.17 55.57
N ARG A 542 2.54 19.13 55.44
CA ARG A 542 3.34 20.22 54.81
C ARG A 542 4.78 19.85 54.34
N ASN A 543 5.05 20.19 53.09
CA ASN A 543 6.18 20.98 52.55
C ASN A 543 7.69 20.60 52.67
N THR A 544 8.27 20.32 51.50
CA THR A 544 9.44 20.97 50.83
C THR A 544 10.90 20.86 51.32
N LEU A 545 11.76 20.45 50.36
CA LEU A 545 13.17 20.85 50.07
C LEU A 545 14.25 20.74 51.18
N SER A 546 15.44 20.20 50.88
CA SER A 546 16.50 20.97 50.18
C SER A 546 17.71 20.10 49.72
N HIS A 547 18.63 20.69 48.93
CA HIS A 547 19.83 20.05 48.36
C HIS A 547 21.11 20.18 49.20
N VAL A 548 21.95 19.13 49.21
CA VAL A 548 23.44 19.14 49.18
C VAL A 548 23.83 17.86 48.39
N LYS A 549 24.64 17.83 47.30
CA LYS A 549 26.10 18.06 47.13
C LYS A 549 26.99 17.20 48.07
N SER A 550 28.15 16.65 47.67
CA SER A 550 28.83 16.54 46.35
C SER A 550 30.09 15.64 46.40
N GLY A 551 30.42 14.94 45.31
CA GLY A 551 31.75 14.33 45.03
C GLY A 551 32.06 12.97 45.69
N SER A 552 33.08 12.21 45.29
CA SER A 552 33.89 12.24 44.04
C SER A 552 34.75 10.96 43.85
N SER A 553 35.36 10.81 42.66
CA SER A 553 36.65 10.14 42.37
C SER A 553 36.87 8.61 42.57
N THR A 554 36.94 7.92 41.41
CA THR A 554 38.00 6.94 40.98
C THR A 554 38.39 5.72 41.83
N ALA A 555 38.33 4.51 41.24
CA ALA A 555 39.49 3.74 40.73
C ALA A 555 39.14 2.26 40.46
N CYS A 556 39.92 1.59 39.60
CA CYS A 556 39.72 0.19 39.20
C CYS A 556 40.60 -0.79 40.02
N HIS A 557 40.25 -2.08 40.02
CA HIS A 557 41.22 -3.17 39.80
C HIS A 557 40.53 -4.48 39.35
N GLU A 558 41.34 -5.52 39.09
CA GLU A 558 41.05 -6.71 38.27
C GLU A 558 41.29 -8.02 39.07
N VAL A 559 40.99 -9.22 38.52
CA VAL A 559 41.84 -10.45 38.50
C VAL A 559 41.06 -11.81 38.50
N LYS A 560 41.08 -12.47 37.33
CA LYS A 560 41.31 -13.92 36.99
C LYS A 560 40.49 -15.12 37.54
N PHE A 561 40.47 -16.15 36.68
CA PHE A 561 39.97 -17.54 36.82
C PHE A 561 40.92 -18.50 37.58
N PRO A 562 40.49 -19.76 37.85
CA PRO A 562 41.14 -20.92 37.22
C PRO A 562 40.17 -22.00 36.64
N SER A 563 40.68 -23.18 36.26
CA SER A 563 39.97 -24.33 35.64
C SER A 563 40.55 -25.68 36.17
N ARG A 564 40.27 -26.93 35.72
CA ARG A 564 39.88 -27.51 34.41
C ARG A 564 39.45 -29.01 34.59
N ASN A 565 39.29 -29.77 33.49
CA ASN A 565 39.32 -31.26 33.35
C ASN A 565 38.07 -32.07 33.82
N VAL A 566 37.77 -33.29 33.34
CA VAL A 566 37.87 -33.95 32.00
C VAL A 566 36.94 -35.21 31.94
N LEU A 567 36.69 -35.74 30.74
CA LEU A 567 35.94 -36.98 30.37
C LEU A 567 36.55 -38.31 30.95
N PRO A 568 35.97 -39.55 30.82
CA PRO A 568 35.10 -40.04 29.72
C PRO A 568 34.05 -41.18 29.96
N SER A 569 33.41 -41.58 28.85
CA SER A 569 33.07 -42.98 28.41
C SER A 569 31.62 -43.50 28.50
N ASN A 570 31.28 -44.36 27.52
CA ASN A 570 29.97 -44.97 27.28
C ASN A 570 29.94 -46.45 27.70
N VAL A 571 28.79 -46.97 28.13
CA VAL A 571 28.36 -48.38 27.90
C VAL A 571 26.84 -48.39 27.63
N SER A 572 26.36 -49.39 26.89
CA SER A 572 24.97 -49.60 26.47
C SER A 572 24.15 -50.50 27.42
N SER A 573 22.83 -50.59 27.22
CA SER A 573 22.11 -51.85 26.85
C SER A 573 20.64 -51.91 27.29
N SER A 574 19.85 -52.73 26.56
CA SER A 574 18.58 -53.42 26.90
C SER A 574 17.52 -52.73 27.77
N SER A 575 16.29 -52.48 27.30
CA SER A 575 15.24 -53.42 26.84
C SER A 575 14.46 -54.11 27.97
N SER A 576 13.16 -53.77 28.10
CA SER A 576 12.09 -54.75 28.33
C SER A 576 10.73 -54.18 27.94
N SER A 577 9.96 -54.95 27.16
CA SER A 577 8.56 -54.66 26.85
C SER A 577 7.64 -55.49 27.75
N LEU A 578 6.46 -54.96 28.06
CA LEU A 578 5.29 -55.80 28.35
C LEU A 578 4.08 -55.26 27.61
N PHE A 579 3.55 -56.08 26.71
CA PHE A 579 2.20 -55.95 26.19
C PHE A 579 1.22 -56.53 27.21
N PHE A 580 -0.01 -56.02 27.25
CA PHE A 580 -1.14 -56.88 27.51
C PHE A 580 -2.29 -56.57 26.57
N SER A 581 -2.88 -57.61 25.98
CA SER A 581 -3.98 -57.53 25.04
C SER A 581 -5.33 -57.56 25.78
N GLY A 582 -6.35 -56.93 25.19
CA GLY A 582 -7.67 -56.78 25.82
C GLY A 582 -8.75 -56.31 24.84
N SER A 583 -9.06 -57.13 23.84
CA SER A 583 -10.20 -56.87 22.96
C SER A 583 -11.51 -57.30 23.63
N LEU A 584 -12.57 -56.49 23.54
CA LEU A 584 -13.94 -56.97 23.27
C LEU A 584 -14.89 -55.84 22.84
N ARG A 585 -16.08 -56.24 22.35
CA ARG A 585 -16.93 -55.48 21.43
C ARG A 585 -18.06 -54.69 22.12
N PHE A 586 -18.63 -53.74 21.35
CA PHE A 586 -20.03 -53.29 21.35
C PHE A 586 -21.02 -53.99 22.30
N ALA A 587 -21.81 -53.20 23.03
CA ALA A 587 -23.25 -53.05 22.73
C ALA A 587 -23.87 -51.83 23.45
N SER A 588 -25.03 -51.39 22.99
CA SER A 588 -25.84 -50.30 23.57
C SER A 588 -26.75 -50.81 24.70
N LEU A 589 -27.02 -49.95 25.68
CA LEU A 589 -28.37 -49.85 26.25
C LEU A 589 -28.67 -48.43 26.70
N ALA A 590 -29.93 -48.00 26.56
CA ALA A 590 -30.40 -46.67 26.94
C ALA A 590 -31.55 -46.74 27.94
N THR A 591 -31.58 -45.83 28.92
CA THR A 591 -32.74 -45.62 29.80
C THR A 591 -32.98 -44.13 30.04
N SER A 592 -34.26 -43.77 30.06
CA SER A 592 -34.79 -42.40 30.08
C SER A 592 -34.67 -41.67 31.44
N SER A 593 -34.54 -40.34 31.39
CA SER A 593 -34.85 -39.45 32.52
C SER A 593 -36.19 -38.71 32.29
N PRO A 594 -37.10 -38.63 33.28
CA PRO A 594 -38.40 -37.97 33.11
C PRO A 594 -38.31 -36.44 33.21
N LYS A 595 -39.24 -35.75 32.56
CA LYS A 595 -39.34 -34.28 32.54
C LYS A 595 -39.87 -33.72 33.88
N LYS A 596 -39.29 -32.62 34.35
CA LYS A 596 -40.04 -31.56 35.06
C LYS A 596 -39.72 -30.20 34.45
N SER A 597 -40.75 -29.35 34.37
CA SER A 597 -40.73 -28.09 33.65
C SER A 597 -39.93 -27.00 34.37
N ARG A 598 -39.17 -26.21 33.59
CA ARG A 598 -38.84 -24.84 33.96
C ARG A 598 -39.34 -23.91 32.86
N VAL A 599 -40.14 -22.92 33.23
CA VAL A 599 -40.73 -21.96 32.28
C VAL A 599 -39.60 -21.11 31.71
N LEU A 600 -39.35 -21.22 30.40
CA LEU A 600 -38.54 -20.26 29.67
C LEU A 600 -39.43 -19.10 29.26
N SER A 601 -39.35 -18.00 30.02
CA SER A 601 -39.86 -16.70 29.60
C SER A 601 -39.20 -16.32 28.28
N SER A 602 -39.99 -16.05 27.24
CA SER A 602 -39.47 -15.67 25.93
C SER A 602 -38.76 -14.32 26.01
N VAL A 603 -37.43 -14.34 25.97
CA VAL A 603 -36.64 -13.15 25.63
C VAL A 603 -36.94 -12.87 24.15
N ARG A 604 -37.95 -12.06 23.90
CA ARG A 604 -38.13 -11.43 22.59
C ARG A 604 -36.88 -10.60 22.33
N ALA A 605 -36.13 -10.95 21.30
CA ALA A 605 -35.17 -10.02 20.73
C ALA A 605 -35.95 -8.76 20.31
N SER A 606 -35.61 -7.61 20.87
CA SER A 606 -36.11 -6.33 20.39
C SER A 606 -35.61 -6.14 18.97
N ALA A 607 -36.50 -6.08 17.99
CA ALA A 607 -36.12 -5.75 16.63
C ALA A 607 -35.47 -4.36 16.61
N GLU A 608 -34.25 -4.26 16.07
CA GLU A 608 -33.69 -2.96 15.71
C GLU A 608 -34.57 -2.37 14.60
N VAL A 609 -35.35 -1.34 14.95
CA VAL A 609 -36.11 -0.58 13.97
C VAL A 609 -35.10 0.17 13.11
N SER A 610 -34.92 -0.28 11.87
CA SER A 610 -34.05 0.42 10.93
C SER A 610 -34.60 1.82 10.68
N GLU A 611 -33.73 2.83 10.73
CA GLU A 611 -34.11 4.20 10.39
C GLU A 611 -34.65 4.24 8.95
N LEU A 612 -35.78 4.92 8.77
CA LEU A 612 -36.43 5.10 7.47
C LEU A 612 -35.85 6.32 6.77
N GLN A 613 -35.53 6.19 5.48
CA GLN A 613 -34.97 7.31 4.71
C GLN A 613 -35.98 8.40 4.37
N SER A 614 -37.27 8.06 4.31
CA SER A 614 -38.36 9.00 4.01
C SER A 614 -39.68 8.53 4.64
N LYS A 615 -40.73 9.35 4.49
CA LYS A 615 -42.09 9.08 4.95
C LYS A 615 -42.72 7.96 4.12
N VAL A 616 -43.22 6.93 4.80
CA VAL A 616 -44.00 5.85 4.16
C VAL A 616 -45.38 6.37 3.79
N THR A 617 -45.74 6.30 2.51
CA THR A 617 -47.07 6.68 2.01
C THR A 617 -48.04 5.50 1.95
N ASN A 618 -47.53 4.32 1.58
CA ASN A 618 -48.30 3.09 1.40
C ASN A 618 -47.55 1.91 2.04
N LYS A 619 -48.29 0.94 2.57
CA LYS A 619 -47.74 -0.34 3.05
C LYS A 619 -48.20 -1.46 2.14
N VAL A 620 -47.29 -2.30 1.67
CA VAL A 620 -47.58 -3.51 0.88
C VAL A 620 -46.97 -4.74 1.53
N TYR A 621 -47.43 -5.93 1.16
CA TYR A 621 -46.94 -7.19 1.73
C TYR A 621 -46.71 -8.27 0.69
N PHE A 622 -45.84 -9.21 1.05
CA PHE A 622 -45.63 -10.50 0.38
C PHE A 622 -45.71 -11.63 1.40
N ASP A 623 -46.58 -12.61 1.17
CA ASP A 623 -46.53 -13.89 1.88
C ASP A 623 -45.61 -14.86 1.12
N ILE A 624 -44.54 -15.30 1.76
CA ILE A 624 -43.45 -16.04 1.11
C ILE A 624 -43.62 -17.54 1.33
N GLY A 625 -43.57 -18.30 0.24
CA GLY A 625 -43.48 -19.76 0.24
C GLY A 625 -42.09 -20.23 -0.20
N ILE A 626 -41.52 -21.21 0.50
CA ILE A 626 -40.25 -21.85 0.12
C ILE A 626 -40.44 -23.37 0.03
N GLY A 627 -40.11 -23.95 -1.12
CA GLY A 627 -40.29 -25.39 -1.35
C GLY A 627 -40.23 -25.80 -2.82
N ASN A 628 -40.56 -27.06 -3.09
CA ASN A 628 -40.72 -27.61 -4.43
C ASN A 628 -41.53 -28.93 -4.29
N PRO A 629 -42.61 -29.18 -5.06
CA PRO A 629 -43.19 -28.33 -6.09
C PRO A 629 -43.93 -27.09 -5.53
N GLU A 630 -44.54 -27.21 -4.35
CA GLU A 630 -45.24 -26.11 -3.69
C GLU A 630 -44.34 -25.45 -2.63
N GLY A 631 -44.38 -24.11 -2.58
CA GLY A 631 -43.67 -23.34 -1.57
C GLY A 631 -44.48 -23.29 -0.28
N LYS A 632 -44.05 -24.01 0.76
CA LYS A 632 -44.70 -23.93 2.08
C LYS A 632 -44.54 -22.50 2.62
N LEU A 633 -45.64 -21.88 3.06
CA LEU A 633 -45.63 -20.57 3.71
C LEU A 633 -44.61 -20.55 4.87
N VAL A 634 -43.63 -19.66 4.79
CA VAL A 634 -42.60 -19.45 5.81
C VAL A 634 -42.82 -18.17 6.62
N GLY A 635 -43.49 -17.16 6.07
CA GLY A 635 -43.83 -15.92 6.76
C GLY A 635 -44.18 -14.77 5.80
N ARG A 636 -44.43 -13.60 6.38
CA ARG A 636 -44.81 -12.38 5.66
C ARG A 636 -43.68 -11.35 5.70
N ILE A 637 -43.45 -10.66 4.58
CA ILE A 637 -42.66 -9.42 4.50
C ILE A 637 -43.64 -8.26 4.36
N VAL A 638 -43.46 -7.19 5.15
CA VAL A 638 -44.20 -5.92 5.01
C VAL A 638 -43.22 -4.83 4.59
N ILE A 639 -43.62 -4.02 3.61
CA ILE A 639 -42.79 -3.04 2.92
C ILE A 639 -43.50 -1.69 2.95
N GLY A 640 -42.79 -0.64 3.36
CA GLY A 640 -43.24 0.75 3.21
C GLY A 640 -42.69 1.36 1.93
N LEU A 641 -43.53 2.12 1.21
CA LEU A 641 -43.17 2.78 -0.06
C LEU A 641 -43.06 4.30 0.13
N TYR A 642 -42.16 4.94 -0.60
CA TYR A 642 -41.82 6.36 -0.51
C TYR A 642 -42.47 7.18 -1.64
N GLY A 643 -43.80 7.14 -1.72
CA GLY A 643 -44.56 7.81 -2.80
C GLY A 643 -44.45 9.34 -2.83
N ASP A 644 -44.08 9.99 -1.72
CA ASP A 644 -43.82 11.44 -1.68
C ASP A 644 -42.53 11.82 -2.43
N ASP A 645 -41.57 10.90 -2.57
CA ASP A 645 -40.29 11.12 -3.27
C ASP A 645 -40.28 10.59 -4.71
N VAL A 646 -40.92 9.44 -4.95
CA VAL A 646 -40.89 8.69 -6.21
C VAL A 646 -42.28 8.10 -6.53
N PRO A 647 -43.27 8.97 -6.85
CA PRO A 647 -44.68 8.59 -6.93
C PRO A 647 -45.00 7.55 -8.00
N GLN A 648 -44.42 7.62 -9.21
CA GLN A 648 -44.69 6.63 -10.25
C GLN A 648 -44.04 5.29 -9.94
N THR A 649 -42.85 5.30 -9.33
CA THR A 649 -42.12 4.09 -8.93
C THR A 649 -42.84 3.37 -7.81
N ALA A 650 -43.30 4.11 -6.79
CA ALA A 650 -44.11 3.57 -5.69
C ALA A 650 -45.47 3.06 -6.16
N GLU A 651 -46.22 3.83 -6.97
CA GLU A 651 -47.53 3.42 -7.49
C GLU A 651 -47.45 2.19 -8.40
N ASN A 652 -46.43 2.12 -9.26
CA ASN A 652 -46.16 0.92 -10.07
C ASN A 652 -45.95 -0.32 -9.19
N PHE A 653 -45.16 -0.22 -8.12
CA PHE A 653 -44.97 -1.34 -7.20
C PHE A 653 -46.24 -1.68 -6.40
N ARG A 654 -46.96 -0.68 -5.91
CA ARG A 654 -48.23 -0.84 -5.17
C ARG A 654 -49.27 -1.59 -6.00
N ALA A 655 -49.53 -1.14 -7.22
CA ALA A 655 -50.50 -1.76 -8.12
C ALA A 655 -50.08 -3.17 -8.60
N LEU A 656 -48.77 -3.45 -8.66
CA LEU A 656 -48.25 -4.81 -8.90
C LEU A 656 -48.35 -5.71 -7.66
N CYS A 657 -48.33 -5.16 -6.44
CA CYS A 657 -48.66 -5.92 -5.23
C CYS A 657 -50.15 -6.26 -5.15
N THR A 658 -51.05 -5.31 -5.44
CA THR A 658 -52.51 -5.56 -5.42
C THR A 658 -53.00 -6.41 -6.59
N GLY A 659 -52.30 -6.41 -7.72
CA GLY A 659 -52.71 -7.11 -8.94
C GLY A 659 -53.88 -6.45 -9.67
N GLU A 660 -54.26 -5.23 -9.29
CA GLU A 660 -55.45 -4.50 -9.75
C GLU A 660 -55.48 -4.22 -11.27
N LYS A 661 -54.32 -4.31 -11.95
CA LYS A 661 -54.23 -4.19 -13.42
C LYS A 661 -54.37 -5.55 -14.16
N GLY A 662 -54.76 -6.61 -13.45
CA GLY A 662 -54.89 -7.97 -13.98
C GLY A 662 -53.59 -8.78 -14.04
N PHE A 663 -52.49 -8.22 -13.54
CA PHE A 663 -51.19 -8.87 -13.38
C PHE A 663 -50.44 -8.26 -12.19
N GLY A 664 -49.53 -9.01 -11.58
CA GLY A 664 -48.85 -8.59 -10.36
C GLY A 664 -47.85 -9.62 -9.83
N PHE A 665 -47.37 -9.42 -8.60
CA PHE A 665 -46.33 -10.25 -7.98
C PHE A 665 -46.82 -11.59 -7.42
N LYS A 666 -48.12 -11.76 -7.20
CA LYS A 666 -48.72 -13.03 -6.76
C LYS A 666 -48.35 -14.19 -7.71
N ASN A 667 -47.95 -15.33 -7.14
CA ASN A 667 -47.40 -16.52 -7.79
C ASN A 667 -46.04 -16.34 -8.52
N SER A 668 -45.47 -15.13 -8.54
CA SER A 668 -44.11 -14.89 -9.06
C SER A 668 -43.03 -15.40 -8.10
N ALA A 669 -41.80 -15.52 -8.59
CA ALA A 669 -40.69 -16.08 -7.82
C ALA A 669 -39.51 -15.10 -7.73
N PHE A 670 -38.70 -15.23 -6.68
CA PHE A 670 -37.39 -14.60 -6.62
C PHE A 670 -36.44 -15.37 -7.55
N HIS A 671 -36.04 -14.74 -8.64
CA HIS A 671 -35.28 -15.38 -9.72
C HIS A 671 -33.75 -15.24 -9.59
N ARG A 672 -33.29 -14.36 -8.69
CA ARG A 672 -31.86 -14.21 -8.32
C ARG A 672 -31.75 -13.92 -6.82
N VAL A 673 -30.83 -14.60 -6.15
CA VAL A 673 -30.47 -14.39 -4.73
C VAL A 673 -28.95 -14.37 -4.65
N ILE A 674 -28.37 -13.23 -4.28
CA ILE A 674 -26.93 -13.11 -4.04
C ILE A 674 -26.71 -12.91 -2.55
N LYS A 675 -26.14 -13.93 -1.90
CA LYS A 675 -25.83 -13.93 -0.48
C LYS A 675 -24.89 -12.76 -0.14
N ASP A 676 -25.15 -12.13 1.00
CA ASP A 676 -24.47 -10.95 1.53
C ASP A 676 -24.55 -9.71 0.60
N PHE A 677 -25.56 -9.65 -0.27
CA PHE A 677 -25.82 -8.52 -1.17
C PHE A 677 -27.32 -8.19 -1.29
N MET A 678 -28.10 -8.99 -2.03
CA MET A 678 -29.51 -8.69 -2.32
C MET A 678 -30.33 -9.90 -2.80
N ILE A 679 -31.66 -9.81 -2.67
CA ILE A 679 -32.64 -10.73 -3.28
C ILE A 679 -33.45 -10.00 -4.35
N GLN A 680 -33.60 -10.58 -5.54
CA GLN A 680 -34.26 -9.96 -6.70
C GLN A 680 -35.47 -10.77 -7.15
N GLY A 681 -36.57 -10.07 -7.44
CA GLY A 681 -37.83 -10.64 -7.93
C GLY A 681 -38.51 -9.75 -8.97
N GLY A 682 -39.79 -10.04 -9.23
CA GLY A 682 -40.64 -9.22 -10.10
C GLY A 682 -40.65 -9.59 -11.59
N ASP A 683 -39.93 -10.64 -12.01
CA ASP A 683 -40.16 -11.28 -13.32
C ASP A 683 -41.32 -12.28 -13.23
N PHE A 684 -42.55 -11.78 -13.31
CA PHE A 684 -43.76 -12.61 -13.35
C PHE A 684 -44.10 -13.13 -14.76
N ASP A 685 -43.46 -12.63 -15.82
CA ASP A 685 -43.76 -13.06 -17.20
C ASP A 685 -42.95 -14.30 -17.62
N LYS A 686 -41.70 -14.44 -17.16
CA LYS A 686 -40.77 -15.52 -17.55
C LYS A 686 -40.08 -16.22 -16.37
N GLY A 687 -40.02 -15.58 -15.19
CA GLY A 687 -39.38 -16.13 -14.00
C GLY A 687 -37.89 -16.45 -14.15
N ASN A 688 -37.18 -15.77 -15.05
CA ASN A 688 -35.76 -16.00 -15.35
C ASN A 688 -34.89 -14.72 -15.36
N GLY A 689 -35.46 -13.58 -14.96
CA GLY A 689 -34.82 -12.27 -14.95
C GLY A 689 -34.88 -11.52 -16.29
N THR A 690 -35.56 -12.05 -17.32
CA THR A 690 -35.66 -11.41 -18.65
C THR A 690 -37.08 -10.98 -19.03
N GLY A 691 -38.07 -11.18 -18.15
CA GLY A 691 -39.44 -10.68 -18.28
C GLY A 691 -39.76 -9.57 -17.29
N GLY A 692 -41.05 -9.23 -17.18
CA GLY A 692 -41.55 -8.11 -16.38
C GLY A 692 -41.95 -6.90 -17.23
N LYS A 693 -42.94 -6.15 -16.72
CA LYS A 693 -43.54 -4.96 -17.34
C LYS A 693 -44.14 -4.05 -16.27
N SER A 694 -44.16 -2.74 -16.50
CA SER A 694 -44.79 -1.79 -15.56
C SER A 694 -46.30 -1.69 -15.78
N ILE A 695 -47.00 -1.00 -14.87
CA ILE A 695 -48.42 -0.63 -15.08
C ILE A 695 -48.59 0.43 -16.18
N TYR A 696 -47.49 1.06 -16.61
CA TYR A 696 -47.46 2.13 -17.62
C TYR A 696 -47.03 1.64 -19.03
N GLY A 697 -46.67 0.35 -19.17
CA GLY A 697 -46.17 -0.22 -20.42
C GLY A 697 -45.06 -1.25 -20.18
N ARG A 698 -44.10 -1.34 -21.11
CA ARG A 698 -42.95 -2.26 -20.93
C ARG A 698 -41.96 -1.72 -19.90
N THR A 699 -41.62 -0.43 -19.98
CA THR A 699 -40.72 0.27 -19.06
C THR A 699 -41.13 1.72 -18.86
N PHE A 700 -40.67 2.34 -17.77
CA PHE A 700 -40.81 3.77 -17.47
C PHE A 700 -39.45 4.38 -17.03
N LYS A 701 -39.43 5.71 -16.91
CA LYS A 701 -38.22 6.51 -16.61
C LYS A 701 -37.74 6.35 -15.16
N ASP A 702 -36.52 6.82 -14.89
CA ASP A 702 -36.08 7.08 -13.52
C ASP A 702 -36.68 8.41 -13.05
N GLU A 703 -37.17 8.48 -11.81
CA GLU A 703 -37.76 9.71 -11.26
C GLU A 703 -36.71 10.61 -10.60
N ASN A 704 -35.94 10.07 -9.65
CA ASN A 704 -34.76 10.70 -9.06
C ASN A 704 -33.92 9.66 -8.27
N PHE A 705 -32.75 10.10 -7.80
CA PHE A 705 -31.82 9.31 -6.99
C PHE A 705 -31.46 10.01 -5.67
N LYS A 706 -32.45 10.64 -5.00
CA LYS A 706 -32.24 11.32 -3.70
C LYS A 706 -31.93 10.34 -2.56
N LEU A 707 -32.58 9.17 -2.60
CA LEU A 707 -32.48 8.11 -1.59
C LEU A 707 -31.40 7.11 -1.99
N SER A 708 -30.76 6.46 -1.01
CA SER A 708 -29.57 5.65 -1.22
C SER A 708 -29.70 4.24 -0.64
N HIS A 709 -28.79 3.35 -1.03
CA HIS A 709 -28.75 1.96 -0.55
C HIS A 709 -28.04 1.88 0.81
N ILE A 710 -28.68 2.40 1.86
CA ILE A 710 -28.03 2.61 3.18
C ILE A 710 -27.88 1.35 4.06
N GLY A 711 -28.53 0.23 3.72
CA GLY A 711 -28.57 -0.94 4.61
C GLY A 711 -29.58 -2.02 4.23
N PRO A 712 -29.91 -2.92 5.18
CA PRO A 712 -30.72 -4.09 4.91
C PRO A 712 -32.19 -3.71 4.85
N GLY A 713 -32.96 -4.40 4.02
CA GLY A 713 -34.38 -4.11 3.81
C GLY A 713 -34.66 -2.93 2.87
N VAL A 714 -33.66 -2.17 2.43
CA VAL A 714 -33.86 -1.12 1.41
C VAL A 714 -34.32 -1.76 0.09
N LEU A 715 -35.38 -1.20 -0.51
CA LEU A 715 -36.03 -1.67 -1.74
C LEU A 715 -35.74 -0.72 -2.91
N SER A 716 -35.30 -1.30 -4.03
CA SER A 716 -34.80 -0.56 -5.19
C SER A 716 -35.15 -1.24 -6.53
N MET A 717 -35.21 -0.45 -7.61
CA MET A 717 -35.59 -0.92 -8.95
C MET A 717 -34.46 -1.69 -9.65
N ALA A 718 -34.75 -2.92 -10.10
CA ALA A 718 -33.85 -3.67 -10.96
C ALA A 718 -34.13 -3.31 -12.44
N ASN A 719 -33.37 -2.36 -12.97
CA ASN A 719 -33.46 -1.90 -14.37
C ASN A 719 -32.30 -2.43 -15.23
N ALA A 720 -32.42 -2.30 -16.55
CA ALA A 720 -31.41 -2.71 -17.53
C ALA A 720 -30.46 -1.57 -17.94
N GLY A 721 -30.40 -0.51 -17.13
CA GLY A 721 -29.77 0.78 -17.45
C GLY A 721 -30.74 1.95 -17.30
N PRO A 722 -30.27 3.21 -17.48
CA PRO A 722 -31.05 4.40 -17.21
C PRO A 722 -32.38 4.43 -17.97
N ASN A 723 -33.45 4.82 -17.28
CA ASN A 723 -34.81 4.97 -17.77
C ASN A 723 -35.47 3.67 -18.28
N THR A 724 -35.12 2.51 -17.69
CA THR A 724 -35.68 1.20 -18.06
C THR A 724 -36.38 0.48 -16.90
N ASN A 725 -36.98 1.22 -15.96
CA ASN A 725 -37.70 0.66 -14.82
C ASN A 725 -38.93 -0.14 -15.28
N GLY A 726 -39.15 -1.33 -14.70
CA GLY A 726 -40.24 -2.24 -15.08
C GLY A 726 -41.01 -2.75 -13.86
N SER A 727 -41.17 -4.07 -13.74
CA SER A 727 -41.65 -4.72 -12.50
C SER A 727 -40.54 -5.32 -11.63
N GLN A 728 -39.33 -5.48 -12.16
CA GLN A 728 -38.26 -6.12 -11.40
C GLN A 728 -37.69 -5.21 -10.32
N PHE A 729 -37.41 -5.78 -9.16
CA PHE A 729 -36.94 -5.08 -7.96
C PHE A 729 -35.92 -5.94 -7.20
N PHE A 730 -35.14 -5.31 -6.34
CA PHE A 730 -34.31 -6.01 -5.36
C PHE A 730 -34.43 -5.41 -3.95
N ILE A 731 -34.22 -6.26 -2.95
CA ILE A 731 -34.14 -5.89 -1.53
C ILE A 731 -32.71 -6.16 -1.06
N CYS A 732 -32.03 -5.14 -0.55
CA CYS A 732 -30.69 -5.26 0.03
C CYS A 732 -30.73 -6.12 1.30
N THR A 733 -29.76 -7.02 1.50
CA THR A 733 -29.77 -7.95 2.64
C THR A 733 -28.77 -7.60 3.75
N VAL A 734 -27.80 -6.71 3.50
CA VAL A 734 -26.67 -6.43 4.42
C VAL A 734 -26.64 -4.99 4.93
N LYS A 735 -26.01 -4.79 6.10
CA LYS A 735 -25.82 -3.46 6.72
C LYS A 735 -24.59 -2.78 6.11
N LEU A 736 -24.86 -1.78 5.28
CA LEU A 736 -23.90 -1.08 4.44
C LEU A 736 -23.25 0.09 5.19
N ASN A 737 -22.66 -0.19 6.36
CA ASN A 737 -21.79 0.73 7.12
C ASN A 737 -21.12 0.05 8.33
N GLY A 738 -19.83 0.36 8.56
CA GLY A 738 -19.13 0.21 9.85
C GLY A 738 -18.60 -1.18 10.23
N VAL A 739 -17.33 -1.24 10.66
CA VAL A 739 -16.77 -2.40 11.37
C VAL A 739 -17.10 -2.31 12.85
N GLU A 740 -17.75 -3.33 13.40
CA GLU A 740 -17.67 -3.65 14.82
C GLU A 740 -16.92 -4.97 15.01
N LEU A 741 -15.86 -4.95 15.81
CA LEU A 741 -15.01 -6.11 16.09
C LEU A 741 -15.59 -6.92 17.25
N TYR A 742 -16.14 -8.11 16.96
CA TYR A 742 -16.37 -9.14 17.97
C TYR A 742 -15.16 -10.07 18.08
N THR A 743 -14.52 -10.09 19.24
CA THR A 743 -13.38 -10.98 19.53
C THR A 743 -13.86 -12.38 19.91
N SER A 744 -13.67 -13.35 19.01
CA SER A 744 -13.96 -14.76 19.27
C SER A 744 -12.89 -15.42 20.15
N GLN A 745 -13.02 -15.28 21.47
CA GLN A 745 -12.39 -16.22 22.39
C GLN A 745 -13.08 -17.58 22.30
N GLU A 746 -12.57 -18.49 21.46
CA GLU A 746 -12.57 -19.93 21.79
C GLU A 746 -11.51 -20.68 20.97
N GLY A 747 -10.52 -21.26 21.66
CA GLY A 747 -9.43 -21.98 21.02
C GLY A 747 -9.72 -23.48 20.87
N ARG A 748 -9.55 -24.03 19.67
CA ARG A 748 -9.41 -25.48 19.46
C ARG A 748 -8.12 -25.81 18.73
N ARG A 749 -7.24 -26.55 19.41
CA ARG A 749 -6.06 -27.16 18.81
C ARG A 749 -6.49 -28.21 17.78
N ILE A 750 -5.87 -28.20 16.61
CA ILE A 750 -5.76 -29.39 15.74
C ILE A 750 -4.30 -29.84 15.82
N GLY A 751 -4.09 -31.15 15.98
CA GLY A 751 -2.79 -31.72 16.33
C GLY A 751 -1.81 -31.80 15.15
N ILE A 752 -0.54 -31.51 15.42
CA ILE A 752 0.56 -31.80 14.49
C ILE A 752 0.80 -33.31 14.48
N PHE A 753 0.64 -33.96 13.32
CA PHE A 753 1.17 -35.30 13.08
C PHE A 753 2.50 -35.19 12.33
N SER A 754 3.61 -35.31 13.05
CA SER A 754 4.96 -35.38 12.50
C SER A 754 5.37 -36.83 12.28
N GLY A 755 5.71 -37.22 11.05
CA GLY A 755 6.26 -38.55 10.81
C GLY A 755 6.41 -38.94 9.34
N LEU A 756 7.57 -38.63 8.75
CA LEU A 756 8.33 -39.51 7.85
C LEU A 756 9.72 -38.90 7.61
N SER A 757 10.75 -39.74 7.50
CA SER A 757 12.17 -39.34 7.37
C SER A 757 12.66 -39.35 5.91
N PRO A 758 13.68 -38.55 5.55
CA PRO A 758 14.13 -38.42 4.16
C PRO A 758 15.02 -39.58 3.70
N SER A 759 14.88 -39.99 2.43
CA SER A 759 15.87 -40.82 1.74
C SER A 759 15.80 -40.66 0.21
N SER A 760 16.96 -40.77 -0.44
CA SER A 760 17.19 -41.01 -1.89
C SER A 760 16.41 -40.19 -2.94
N ALA A 761 17.01 -39.05 -3.31
CA ALA A 761 17.56 -38.77 -4.65
C ALA A 761 16.68 -38.69 -5.93
N ASN A 762 17.23 -37.86 -6.84
CA ASN A 762 17.00 -37.72 -8.28
C ASN A 762 15.86 -36.82 -8.79
N TYR A 763 16.28 -35.97 -9.74
CA TYR A 763 15.48 -35.05 -10.56
C TYR A 763 14.86 -35.75 -11.78
N ALA A 764 13.93 -35.03 -12.41
CA ALA A 764 13.38 -35.21 -13.76
C ALA A 764 12.30 -36.30 -13.98
N GLN A 765 11.17 -35.81 -14.53
CA GLN A 765 10.01 -36.57 -15.04
C GLN A 765 9.21 -37.30 -13.92
N ILE A 766 7.87 -37.35 -13.95
CA ILE A 766 6.90 -37.21 -15.05
C ILE A 766 5.85 -36.11 -14.75
N TYR A 767 5.35 -35.43 -15.79
CA TYR A 767 4.26 -34.46 -15.72
C TYR A 767 2.86 -35.13 -15.80
N ALA A 768 1.83 -34.38 -15.40
CA ALA A 768 0.39 -34.61 -15.61
C ALA A 768 -0.35 -35.59 -14.68
N THR A 769 -1.08 -35.01 -13.72
CA THR A 769 -2.48 -35.39 -13.40
C THR A 769 -3.24 -34.09 -13.08
N PHE A 770 -4.54 -34.02 -13.39
CA PHE A 770 -5.30 -32.77 -13.35
C PHE A 770 -5.84 -32.41 -11.96
N ILE A 771 -5.66 -31.14 -11.60
CA ILE A 771 -6.69 -30.19 -11.12
C ILE A 771 -7.94 -30.79 -10.47
N GLU A 772 -8.04 -30.67 -9.14
CA GLU A 772 -9.29 -30.30 -8.45
C GLU A 772 -8.97 -29.82 -7.01
N LEU A 773 -9.19 -28.52 -6.72
CA LEU A 773 -9.34 -27.94 -5.37
C LEU A 773 -9.71 -26.45 -5.47
N ASP A 774 -10.74 -26.00 -4.74
CA ASP A 774 -11.31 -24.66 -4.89
C ASP A 774 -10.43 -23.53 -4.34
N THR A 775 -10.24 -22.49 -5.13
CA THR A 775 -9.60 -21.23 -4.69
C THR A 775 -10.58 -20.38 -3.89
N LEU A 776 -10.55 -20.50 -2.56
CA LEU A 776 -11.16 -19.53 -1.65
C LEU A 776 -10.45 -18.17 -1.78
N SER A 777 -11.01 -17.27 -2.59
CA SER A 777 -10.50 -15.90 -2.75
C SER A 777 -10.83 -15.07 -1.50
N LEU A 778 -9.79 -14.74 -0.71
CA LEU A 778 -9.93 -13.95 0.51
C LEU A 778 -9.67 -12.46 0.23
N CYS A 779 -10.59 -11.80 -0.48
CA CYS A 779 -10.56 -10.34 -0.60
C CYS A 779 -11.02 -9.69 0.71
N LEU A 780 -10.09 -9.07 1.45
CA LEU A 780 -10.47 -8.06 2.44
C LEU A 780 -11.00 -6.81 1.71
N HIS A 781 -11.91 -6.09 2.35
CA HIS A 781 -12.29 -4.74 1.94
C HIS A 781 -12.23 -3.79 3.15
N VAL A 782 -11.56 -2.67 2.95
CA VAL A 782 -11.28 -1.65 3.96
C VAL A 782 -12.51 -0.79 4.19
N HIS A 783 -13.04 -0.77 5.42
CA HIS A 783 -14.22 0.03 5.72
C HIS A 783 -13.91 1.53 5.86
N GLY A 784 -13.91 2.21 4.72
CA GLY A 784 -14.67 3.45 4.61
C GLY A 784 -16.19 3.19 4.75
N LYS A 785 -17.01 4.21 4.52
CA LYS A 785 -18.48 4.00 4.45
C LYS A 785 -18.85 3.28 3.15
N TRP A 786 -18.82 1.94 3.16
CA TRP A 786 -19.39 1.11 2.10
C TRP A 786 -20.92 1.19 2.07
N GLN A 787 -21.43 2.32 1.61
CA GLN A 787 -22.64 2.35 0.77
C GLN A 787 -22.36 1.56 -0.52
N THR A 788 -23.36 1.35 -1.38
CA THR A 788 -23.14 0.72 -2.71
C THR A 788 -23.21 1.78 -3.83
N PRO A 789 -22.18 2.63 -4.01
CA PRO A 789 -22.19 3.73 -4.98
C PRO A 789 -22.23 3.26 -6.46
N TRP A 790 -22.16 1.96 -6.70
CA TRP A 790 -22.40 1.36 -8.02
C TRP A 790 -23.88 1.03 -8.30
N LEU A 791 -24.75 1.11 -7.27
CA LEU A 791 -26.21 1.03 -7.36
C LEU A 791 -26.86 2.41 -7.20
N ASP A 792 -26.33 3.24 -6.30
CA ASP A 792 -26.72 4.65 -6.19
C ASP A 792 -26.49 5.39 -7.53
N GLN A 793 -27.32 6.39 -7.84
CA GLN A 793 -27.35 7.09 -9.14
C GLN A 793 -27.60 6.18 -10.38
N ARG A 794 -28.05 4.92 -10.19
CA ARG A 794 -28.41 3.98 -11.27
C ARG A 794 -29.73 3.25 -11.05
N HIS A 795 -30.03 2.93 -9.80
CA HIS A 795 -31.26 2.25 -9.39
C HIS A 795 -32.05 3.15 -8.44
N VAL A 796 -33.33 3.35 -8.75
CA VAL A 796 -34.23 4.18 -7.94
C VAL A 796 -34.60 3.43 -6.68
N VAL A 797 -34.18 3.94 -5.52
CA VAL A 797 -34.64 3.48 -4.20
C VAL A 797 -36.03 4.06 -3.92
N PHE A 798 -37.00 3.21 -3.57
CA PHE A 798 -38.40 3.60 -3.47
C PHE A 798 -39.17 3.02 -2.27
N GLY A 799 -38.51 2.28 -1.39
CA GLY A 799 -39.13 1.76 -0.18
C GLY A 799 -38.16 1.06 0.77
N GLN A 800 -38.70 0.50 1.85
CA GLN A 800 -37.94 -0.22 2.88
C GLN A 800 -38.82 -1.26 3.58
N VAL A 801 -38.25 -2.42 3.91
CA VAL A 801 -38.89 -3.48 4.71
C VAL A 801 -39.14 -2.98 6.13
N LEU A 802 -40.39 -3.07 6.58
CA LEU A 802 -40.84 -2.68 7.92
C LEU A 802 -40.93 -3.89 8.87
N GLU A 803 -41.39 -5.03 8.34
CA GLU A 803 -41.57 -6.29 9.08
C GLU A 803 -41.16 -7.48 8.18
N GLY A 804 -40.73 -8.59 8.78
CA GLY A 804 -40.34 -9.78 8.02
C GLY A 804 -38.90 -9.77 7.47
N MET A 805 -37.99 -8.97 8.05
CA MET A 805 -36.56 -8.98 7.67
C MET A 805 -35.87 -10.32 7.96
N ASP A 806 -36.38 -11.08 8.92
CA ASP A 806 -36.04 -12.49 9.16
C ASP A 806 -36.45 -13.39 7.98
N ILE A 807 -37.60 -13.12 7.34
CA ILE A 807 -38.03 -13.81 6.12
C ILE A 807 -37.17 -13.40 4.93
N VAL A 808 -36.76 -12.14 4.81
CA VAL A 808 -35.76 -11.69 3.81
C VAL A 808 -34.43 -12.45 3.99
N LYS A 809 -33.95 -12.61 5.23
CA LYS A 809 -32.76 -13.42 5.55
C LYS A 809 -32.97 -14.91 5.28
N LEU A 810 -34.17 -15.44 5.46
CA LEU A 810 -34.50 -16.83 5.11
C LEU A 810 -34.51 -17.07 3.59
N ILE A 811 -34.90 -16.07 2.77
CA ILE A 811 -34.75 -16.13 1.31
C ILE A 811 -33.28 -16.12 0.92
N GLU A 812 -32.48 -15.21 1.51
CA GLU A 812 -31.04 -15.13 1.29
C GLU A 812 -30.29 -16.43 1.64
N SER A 813 -30.74 -17.16 2.67
CA SER A 813 -30.10 -18.40 3.12
C SER A 813 -30.37 -19.62 2.22
N GLN A 814 -31.14 -19.49 1.13
CA GLN A 814 -31.38 -20.61 0.22
C GLN A 814 -30.15 -20.86 -0.68
N GLN A 815 -29.82 -22.13 -0.89
CA GLN A 815 -28.79 -22.53 -1.85
C GLN A 815 -29.19 -22.10 -3.26
N THR A 816 -28.22 -21.64 -4.05
CA THR A 816 -28.40 -21.17 -5.42
C THR A 816 -27.59 -22.01 -6.43
N ASP A 817 -27.96 -21.92 -7.70
CA ASP A 817 -27.17 -22.47 -8.81
C ASP A 817 -26.10 -21.47 -9.33
N ARG A 818 -25.36 -21.86 -10.38
CA ARG A 818 -24.32 -21.03 -11.01
C ARG A 818 -24.86 -19.74 -11.69
N GLY A 819 -26.17 -19.53 -11.73
CA GLY A 819 -26.83 -18.31 -12.21
C GLY A 819 -27.43 -17.46 -11.08
N ASP A 820 -27.08 -17.73 -9.83
CA ASP A 820 -27.65 -17.16 -8.59
C ASP A 820 -29.13 -17.49 -8.36
N ARG A 821 -29.68 -18.52 -9.02
CA ARG A 821 -31.10 -18.88 -8.92
C ARG A 821 -31.34 -19.85 -7.75
N PRO A 822 -32.31 -19.61 -6.85
CA PRO A 822 -32.62 -20.52 -5.75
C PRO A 822 -32.96 -21.95 -6.20
N THR A 823 -32.30 -22.96 -5.62
CA THR A 823 -32.51 -24.39 -5.94
C THR A 823 -33.84 -24.92 -5.38
N LYS A 824 -34.33 -24.31 -4.29
CA LYS A 824 -35.72 -24.42 -3.83
C LYS A 824 -36.47 -23.20 -4.33
N ARG A 825 -37.69 -23.40 -4.86
CA ARG A 825 -38.47 -22.29 -5.40
C ARG A 825 -38.92 -21.38 -4.24
N VAL A 826 -38.55 -20.11 -4.33
CA VAL A 826 -39.03 -19.04 -3.43
C VAL A 826 -40.12 -18.28 -4.19
N VAL A 827 -41.35 -18.30 -3.68
CA VAL A 827 -42.56 -17.81 -4.36
C VAL A 827 -43.28 -16.80 -3.48
N ILE A 828 -43.78 -15.73 -4.07
CA ILE A 828 -44.75 -14.82 -3.44
C ILE A 828 -46.13 -15.47 -3.60
N LEU A 829 -46.64 -16.11 -2.55
CA LEU A 829 -47.90 -16.85 -2.57
C LEU A 829 -49.11 -15.91 -2.63
N GLU A 830 -49.07 -14.86 -1.83
CA GLU A 830 -50.04 -13.76 -1.79
C GLU A 830 -49.29 -12.43 -1.75
N SER A 831 -49.91 -11.40 -2.31
CA SER A 831 -49.41 -10.02 -2.26
C SER A 831 -50.57 -9.04 -2.19
N GLY A 832 -50.33 -7.85 -1.66
CA GLY A 832 -51.34 -6.80 -1.64
C GLY A 832 -50.92 -5.55 -0.90
N GLU A 833 -51.87 -4.65 -0.72
CA GLU A 833 -51.74 -3.43 0.08
C GLU A 833 -52.34 -3.64 1.48
N LEU A 834 -51.79 -2.96 2.49
CA LEU A 834 -52.27 -2.94 3.86
C LEU A 834 -52.78 -1.54 4.20
N PRO A 835 -53.85 -1.41 5.01
CA PRO A 835 -54.32 -0.10 5.44
C PRO A 835 -53.24 0.63 6.25
N MET A 836 -53.05 1.91 5.96
CA MET A 836 -52.29 2.81 6.82
C MET A 836 -53.13 3.10 8.06
N THR A 837 -52.77 2.45 9.17
CA THR A 837 -53.28 2.82 10.50
C THR A 837 -52.82 4.23 10.84
N GLU A 838 -53.77 5.12 11.14
CA GLU A 838 -53.50 6.40 11.80
C GLU A 838 -52.80 6.14 13.14
N ALA A 839 -51.96 7.10 13.58
CA ALA A 839 -51.01 6.95 14.69
C ALA A 839 -51.42 7.74 15.93
#